data_AF-A0A232FJ58-F1
#
_entry.id   AF-A0A232FJ58-F1
#
_cell.length_a   1.000
_cell.length_b   1.000
_cell.length_c   1.000
_cell.angle_alpha   90.00
_cell.angle_beta   90.00
_cell.angle_gamma   90.00
#
_symmetry.space_group_name_H-M   'P 1'
#
loop_
_entity.id
_entity.type
_entity.pdbx_description
1 polymer ?
#
loop_
_entity_poly.entity_id
_entity_poly.type
_entity_poly.pdbx_seq_one_letter_code
_entity_poly.pdbx_strand_id
1 'polypeptide(L)'
;MSIAKNSVHLLSGYDMPLVGIGTYKVTGREVIKRVIDESFAVGLRLIDTAVVYRNEEDIGLALKELLPKYNLKREDIFITTPSDNGNPDKIRKSVENSLKALNTSYLDLYLIHWPGSSRIQENSPHNPKHRDTTWATLVELQQKGLLRSIGVSNYTVGHLIHLLEHCSGVKPDVNQVECHPHFRQDEVIQFCERHGIRVQAYSSLGTSDSTNLLEDPVVKKIASQLSVSPARVLLKWALQRGLGIIPKAIKSDHIKENIKLDFEIPKHQMIYLLCLPQQKYAWNPDNDEIAKLCLDKYASLKKTGKPSNCEWTVLSGIVLQNSSKELCVLSLCTGTKCLSGVELRSTKCNERGNKLSDSHAEILARRAFLRYLYHQIELVISNKKSDIFYLEDNGIKLRNVSFHFFSSQTPCGDCSIIPKLTGETEDLVSPPKKARTEDESLASQFGQAIVDIYRTGAKCVDSDERQDPHEKGINYHTVGPLRTKPGRGDRTLSLSCSDKLAKWNVMGVQGALLSLMIPTIKFESIVIGGGCPYSLESMQRGIFQRFEPNIGAPEIVQSQISFEHRKNESRTRPCPSSIVWCLVPEKPIEIAVNGLRQGATKKKNKSFNLLISRKEIFKTFLTIYDKFLKGQIYKTRLLKLEYPMPTHVSNTWFCSALVSSSSLTFSSLKILTLLASVGLQLLLKHLFCLEP
;
A
#
# COMPACT_ATOMS: atom_id res chain seq x y z
N MET A 1 10.52 43.31 -0.66
CA MET A 1 9.32 43.06 -1.49
C MET A 1 8.64 41.82 -0.95
N SER A 2 7.30 41.80 -0.84
CA SER A 2 6.57 40.62 -0.36
C SER A 2 6.86 39.42 -1.27
N ILE A 3 7.25 38.28 -0.68
CA ILE A 3 7.55 37.04 -1.42
C ILE A 3 6.39 36.57 -2.31
N ALA A 4 5.15 36.99 -2.02
CA ALA A 4 3.97 36.73 -2.83
C ALA A 4 4.02 37.37 -4.23
N LYS A 5 4.90 38.37 -4.45
CA LYS A 5 5.11 39.03 -5.73
C LYS A 5 6.33 38.53 -6.49
N ASN A 6 7.11 37.62 -5.91
CA ASN A 6 8.27 37.06 -6.61
C ASN A 6 7.77 36.18 -7.76
N SER A 7 8.31 36.40 -8.95
CA SER A 7 8.03 35.62 -10.14
C SER A 7 9.30 34.99 -10.69
N VAL A 8 9.10 34.05 -11.60
CA VAL A 8 10.15 33.40 -12.36
C VAL A 8 9.83 33.51 -13.85
N HIS A 9 10.85 33.85 -14.64
CA HIS A 9 10.72 33.93 -16.09
C HIS A 9 10.65 32.53 -16.70
N LEU A 10 9.63 32.31 -17.53
CA LEU A 10 9.39 31.08 -18.30
C LEU A 10 10.04 31.16 -19.69
N LEU A 11 10.21 30.02 -20.35
CA LEU A 11 10.82 29.94 -21.69
C LEU A 11 9.93 30.58 -22.77
N SER A 12 8.62 30.59 -22.53
CA SER A 12 7.60 31.27 -23.34
C SER A 12 7.67 32.80 -23.27
N GLY A 13 8.50 33.39 -22.39
CA GLY A 13 8.63 34.83 -22.22
C GLY A 13 7.64 35.45 -21.22
N TYR A 14 6.80 34.64 -20.57
CA TYR A 14 5.89 35.08 -19.51
C TYR A 14 6.50 34.90 -18.12
N ASP A 15 6.03 35.68 -17.15
CA ASP A 15 6.43 35.54 -15.75
C ASP A 15 5.39 34.74 -14.95
N MET A 16 5.85 33.74 -14.21
CA MET A 16 5.01 32.92 -13.32
C MET A 16 5.30 33.26 -11.85
N PRO A 17 4.28 33.60 -11.03
CA PRO A 17 4.49 33.76 -9.59
C PRO A 17 5.05 32.49 -8.94
N LEU A 18 6.01 32.62 -8.03
CA LEU A 18 6.61 31.48 -7.32
C LEU A 18 5.69 30.87 -6.26
N VAL A 19 4.70 31.63 -5.78
CA VAL A 19 3.77 31.19 -4.73
C VAL A 19 2.34 31.34 -5.25
N GLY A 20 1.57 30.26 -5.19
CA GLY A 20 0.15 30.25 -5.55
C GLY A 20 -0.72 29.48 -4.57
N ILE A 21 -2.01 29.41 -4.88
CA ILE A 21 -3.00 28.64 -4.12
C ILE A 21 -3.40 27.38 -4.90
N GLY A 22 -3.22 26.21 -4.29
CA GLY A 22 -3.72 24.95 -4.83
C GLY A 22 -5.20 24.72 -4.47
N THR A 23 -6.02 24.35 -5.45
CA THR A 23 -7.48 24.19 -5.26
C THR A 23 -7.95 22.73 -5.21
N TYR A 24 -7.03 21.75 -5.17
CA TYR A 24 -7.35 20.33 -5.04
C TYR A 24 -8.22 20.04 -3.80
N LYS A 25 -9.30 19.26 -4.00
CA LYS A 25 -10.33 18.94 -2.99
C LYS A 25 -10.99 20.17 -2.33
N VAL A 26 -10.90 21.36 -2.92
CA VAL A 26 -11.71 22.51 -2.48
C VAL A 26 -13.03 22.46 -3.25
N THR A 27 -14.12 22.22 -2.53
CA THR A 27 -15.46 22.03 -3.11
C THR A 27 -16.45 23.02 -2.50
N GLY A 28 -17.45 23.39 -3.29
CA GLY A 28 -18.49 24.33 -2.91
C GLY A 28 -18.16 25.76 -3.32
N ARG A 29 -19.09 26.38 -4.05
CA ARG A 29 -18.96 27.72 -4.63
C ARG A 29 -18.53 28.78 -3.64
N GLU A 30 -19.22 28.88 -2.50
CA GLU A 30 -18.90 29.89 -1.48
C GLU A 30 -17.53 29.65 -0.83
N VAL A 31 -17.11 28.39 -0.71
CA VAL A 31 -15.79 28.05 -0.18
C VAL A 31 -14.70 28.45 -1.17
N ILE A 32 -14.88 28.16 -2.47
CA ILE A 32 -13.95 28.57 -3.54
C ILE A 32 -13.83 30.09 -3.58
N LYS A 33 -14.97 30.80 -3.62
CA LYS A 33 -15.00 32.27 -3.61
C LYS A 33 -14.24 32.83 -2.41
N ARG A 34 -14.51 32.35 -1.19
CA ARG A 34 -13.81 32.80 0.02
C ARG A 34 -12.31 32.51 -0.06
N VAL A 35 -11.89 31.33 -0.52
CA VAL A 35 -10.46 30.98 -0.63
C VAL A 35 -9.75 31.91 -1.62
N ILE A 36 -10.36 32.22 -2.76
CA ILE A 36 -9.80 33.16 -3.74
C ILE A 36 -9.77 34.58 -3.17
N ASP A 37 -10.84 35.01 -2.50
CA ASP A 37 -10.94 36.33 -1.88
C ASP A 37 -9.81 36.56 -0.86
N GLU A 38 -9.64 35.62 0.07
CA GLU A 38 -8.55 35.63 1.06
C GLU A 38 -7.17 35.57 0.39
N SER A 39 -7.03 34.78 -0.69
CA SER A 39 -5.77 34.69 -1.45
C SER A 39 -5.41 36.05 -2.07
N PHE A 40 -6.38 36.74 -2.67
CA PHE A 40 -6.16 38.06 -3.27
C PHE A 40 -5.88 39.12 -2.22
N ALA A 41 -6.56 39.06 -1.07
CA ALA A 41 -6.33 39.93 0.08
C ALA A 41 -4.89 39.87 0.59
N VAL A 42 -4.28 38.68 0.58
CA VAL A 42 -2.88 38.49 1.00
C VAL A 42 -1.86 38.67 -0.13
N GLY A 43 -2.32 39.02 -1.33
CA GLY A 43 -1.45 39.36 -2.46
C GLY A 43 -1.07 38.21 -3.39
N LEU A 44 -1.66 37.02 -3.24
CA LEU A 44 -1.44 35.91 -4.18
C LEU A 44 -2.04 36.22 -5.54
N ARG A 45 -1.32 35.82 -6.60
CA ARG A 45 -1.73 36.03 -7.99
C ARG A 45 -1.70 34.77 -8.85
N LEU A 46 -1.30 33.62 -8.29
CA LEU A 46 -1.35 32.33 -8.99
C LEU A 46 -2.43 31.43 -8.40
N ILE A 47 -3.31 30.91 -9.26
CA ILE A 47 -4.34 29.91 -8.93
C ILE A 47 -4.04 28.61 -9.69
N ASP A 48 -3.84 27.52 -8.95
CA ASP A 48 -3.68 26.18 -9.51
C ASP A 48 -4.98 25.38 -9.34
N THR A 49 -5.55 24.97 -10.47
CA THR A 49 -6.76 24.12 -10.56
C THR A 49 -6.48 22.94 -11.49
N ALA A 50 -7.51 22.15 -11.83
CA ALA A 50 -7.47 21.11 -12.85
C ALA A 50 -8.88 20.75 -13.30
N VAL A 51 -8.99 20.28 -14.55
CA VAL A 51 -10.26 19.77 -15.12
C VAL A 51 -10.91 18.71 -14.22
N VAL A 52 -10.08 17.83 -13.63
CA VAL A 52 -10.56 16.74 -12.77
C VAL A 52 -11.10 17.22 -11.42
N TYR A 53 -10.75 18.44 -10.97
CA TYR A 53 -11.22 18.98 -9.70
C TYR A 53 -12.68 19.46 -9.76
N ARG A 54 -13.18 19.71 -10.98
CA ARG A 54 -14.56 20.18 -11.24
C ARG A 54 -14.93 21.44 -10.45
N ASN A 55 -13.97 22.35 -10.27
CA ASN A 55 -14.18 23.63 -9.60
C ASN A 55 -13.81 24.85 -10.46
N GLU A 56 -13.40 24.66 -11.73
CA GLU A 56 -13.06 25.74 -12.67
C GLU A 56 -14.19 26.75 -12.87
N GLU A 57 -15.44 26.29 -12.94
CA GLU A 57 -16.62 27.17 -13.08
C GLU A 57 -16.81 28.08 -11.88
N ASP A 58 -16.69 27.52 -10.67
CA ASP A 58 -16.81 28.30 -9.43
C ASP A 58 -15.65 29.32 -9.30
N ILE A 59 -14.45 28.97 -9.77
CA ILE A 59 -13.30 29.89 -9.85
C ILE A 59 -13.62 31.03 -10.83
N GLY A 60 -14.13 30.73 -12.03
CA GLY A 60 -14.49 31.74 -13.03
C GLY A 60 -15.54 32.73 -12.53
N LEU A 61 -16.56 32.25 -11.83
CA LEU A 61 -17.56 33.10 -11.16
C LEU A 61 -16.94 33.99 -10.07
N ALA A 62 -16.08 33.41 -9.23
CA ALA A 62 -15.40 34.16 -8.18
C ALA A 62 -14.49 35.26 -8.77
N LEU A 63 -13.75 34.99 -9.86
CA LEU A 63 -12.90 35.98 -10.51
C LEU A 63 -13.71 37.17 -11.04
N LYS A 64 -14.88 36.94 -11.63
CA LYS A 64 -15.76 38.01 -12.14
C LYS A 64 -16.14 39.02 -11.05
N GLU A 65 -16.36 38.55 -9.83
CA GLU A 65 -16.74 39.39 -8.69
C GLU A 65 -15.53 40.01 -7.98
N LEU A 66 -14.45 39.25 -7.81
CA LEU A 66 -13.32 39.62 -6.97
C LEU A 66 -12.28 40.48 -7.68
N LEU A 67 -12.12 40.36 -9.00
CA LEU A 67 -11.17 41.18 -9.75
C LEU A 67 -11.44 42.70 -9.58
N PRO A 68 -12.68 43.21 -9.77
CA PRO A 68 -12.99 44.61 -9.50
C PRO A 68 -12.78 45.00 -8.03
N LYS A 69 -13.11 44.12 -7.08
CA LYS A 69 -12.95 44.36 -5.63
C LYS A 69 -11.49 44.71 -5.27
N TYR A 70 -10.52 44.08 -5.94
CA TYR A 70 -9.10 44.30 -5.67
C TYR A 70 -8.41 45.22 -6.69
N ASN A 71 -9.17 45.87 -7.58
CA ASN A 71 -8.64 46.64 -8.72
C ASN A 71 -7.63 45.84 -9.56
N LEU A 72 -7.96 44.57 -9.81
CA LEU A 72 -7.17 43.65 -10.62
C LEU A 72 -7.87 43.38 -11.95
N LYS A 73 -7.08 43.07 -12.95
CA LYS A 73 -7.52 42.61 -14.27
C LYS A 73 -7.20 41.12 -14.43
N ARG A 74 -7.75 40.50 -15.47
CA ARG A 74 -7.45 39.10 -15.80
C ARG A 74 -5.95 38.87 -16.01
N GLU A 75 -5.25 39.82 -16.60
CA GLU A 75 -3.79 39.78 -16.86
C GLU A 75 -2.92 39.85 -15.61
N ASP A 76 -3.48 40.26 -14.46
CA ASP A 76 -2.78 40.26 -13.18
C ASP A 76 -2.83 38.90 -12.47
N ILE A 77 -3.65 37.96 -12.95
CA ILE A 77 -3.83 36.63 -12.37
C ILE A 77 -3.20 35.59 -13.29
N PHE A 78 -2.43 34.68 -12.72
CA PHE A 78 -1.84 33.54 -13.40
C PHE A 78 -2.68 32.29 -13.08
N ILE A 79 -3.32 31.69 -14.10
CA ILE A 79 -4.14 30.48 -13.92
C ILE A 79 -3.46 29.27 -14.56
N THR A 80 -3.26 28.23 -13.75
CA THR A 80 -2.76 26.91 -14.17
C THR A 80 -3.89 25.89 -14.17
N THR A 81 -4.05 25.12 -15.25
CA THR A 81 -4.93 23.95 -15.28
C THR A 81 -4.32 22.78 -16.07
N PRO A 82 -4.10 21.60 -15.45
CA PRO A 82 -3.76 20.38 -16.15
C PRO A 82 -4.98 19.61 -16.66
N SER A 83 -4.78 18.85 -17.74
CA SER A 83 -5.74 17.85 -18.24
C SER A 83 -5.07 16.57 -18.73
N ASP A 84 -5.88 15.57 -19.05
CA ASP A 84 -5.47 14.25 -19.50
C ASP A 84 -4.80 14.28 -20.89
N ASN A 85 -3.99 13.26 -21.17
CA ASN A 85 -3.19 13.11 -22.37
C ASN A 85 -3.87 12.17 -23.39
N GLY A 86 -3.76 12.41 -24.70
CA GLY A 86 -4.19 11.45 -25.71
C GLY A 86 -4.73 12.05 -27.01
N ASN A 87 -6.04 11.90 -27.24
CA ASN A 87 -6.66 12.26 -28.52
C ASN A 87 -6.73 13.79 -28.71
N PRO A 88 -6.22 14.34 -29.85
CA PRO A 88 -6.19 15.78 -30.13
C PRO A 88 -7.52 16.51 -29.95
N ASP A 89 -8.62 15.96 -30.45
CA ASP A 89 -9.92 16.63 -30.42
C ASP A 89 -10.46 16.71 -29.00
N LYS A 90 -10.18 15.69 -28.17
CA LYS A 90 -10.50 15.74 -26.74
C LYS A 90 -9.69 16.80 -26.02
N ILE A 91 -8.43 16.98 -26.38
CA ILE A 91 -7.55 17.99 -25.77
C ILE A 91 -8.02 19.39 -26.14
N ARG A 92 -8.28 19.66 -27.44
CA ARG A 92 -8.85 20.93 -27.90
C ARG A 92 -10.14 21.26 -27.16
N LYS A 93 -11.07 20.29 -27.11
CA LYS A 93 -12.33 20.44 -26.37
C LYS A 93 -12.11 20.65 -24.86
N SER A 94 -11.10 20.01 -24.27
CA SER A 94 -10.78 20.21 -22.86
C SER A 94 -10.31 21.64 -22.59
N VAL A 95 -9.46 22.21 -23.45
CA VAL A 95 -9.00 23.60 -23.35
C VAL A 95 -10.18 24.56 -23.51
N GLU A 96 -11.03 24.37 -24.53
CA GLU A 96 -12.24 25.17 -24.76
C GLU A 96 -13.18 25.14 -23.54
N ASN A 97 -13.39 23.97 -22.95
CA ASN A 97 -14.23 23.82 -21.76
C ASN A 97 -13.64 24.56 -20.56
N SER A 98 -12.32 24.45 -20.32
CA SER A 98 -11.65 25.18 -19.23
C SER A 98 -11.73 26.69 -19.43
N LEU A 99 -11.48 27.20 -20.65
CA LEU A 99 -11.64 28.62 -20.99
C LEU A 99 -13.05 29.13 -20.70
N LYS A 100 -14.06 28.35 -21.10
CA LYS A 100 -15.47 28.66 -20.84
C LYS A 100 -15.81 28.64 -19.35
N ALA A 101 -15.37 27.60 -18.61
CA ALA A 101 -15.64 27.45 -17.19
C ALA A 101 -14.98 28.58 -16.38
N LEU A 102 -13.72 28.89 -16.65
CA LEU A 102 -12.99 29.98 -16.01
C LEU A 102 -13.40 31.38 -16.53
N ASN A 103 -14.29 31.43 -17.52
CA ASN A 103 -14.79 32.65 -18.16
C ASN A 103 -13.66 33.58 -18.62
N THR A 104 -12.72 33.03 -19.39
CA THR A 104 -11.54 33.75 -19.89
C THR A 104 -11.19 33.35 -21.33
N SER A 105 -10.49 34.23 -22.04
CA SER A 105 -10.06 34.00 -23.43
C SER A 105 -8.72 33.29 -23.56
N TYR A 106 -7.94 33.17 -22.48
CA TYR A 106 -6.66 32.47 -22.46
C TYR A 106 -6.34 31.85 -21.09
N LEU A 107 -5.46 30.86 -21.09
CA LEU A 107 -4.87 30.27 -19.88
C LEU A 107 -3.38 30.63 -19.80
N ASP A 108 -2.89 30.91 -18.59
CA ASP A 108 -1.49 31.30 -18.40
C ASP A 108 -0.54 30.11 -18.49
N LEU A 109 -0.95 28.96 -17.93
CA LEU A 109 -0.23 27.70 -18.03
C LEU A 109 -1.19 26.52 -18.19
N TYR A 110 -0.98 25.72 -19.23
CA TYR A 110 -1.65 24.45 -19.41
C TYR A 110 -0.67 23.30 -19.27
N LEU A 111 -1.04 22.28 -18.51
CA LEU A 111 -0.16 21.15 -18.21
C LEU A 111 -0.74 19.84 -18.74
N ILE A 112 0.11 18.96 -19.26
CA ILE A 112 -0.23 17.53 -19.35
C ILE A 112 -0.19 16.97 -17.93
N HIS A 113 -1.33 16.54 -17.37
CA HIS A 113 -1.44 16.16 -15.96
C HIS A 113 -0.60 14.94 -15.60
N TRP A 114 -0.49 13.96 -16.50
CA TRP A 114 0.24 12.71 -16.25
C TRP A 114 0.86 12.16 -17.55
N PRO A 115 2.02 11.49 -17.50
CA PRO A 115 2.74 11.01 -18.69
C PRO A 115 2.10 9.84 -19.44
N GLY A 116 1.12 9.15 -18.86
CA GLY A 116 0.29 8.19 -19.59
C GLY A 116 -1.14 8.68 -19.75
N SER A 117 -1.96 7.88 -20.43
CA SER A 117 -3.35 8.23 -20.73
C SER A 117 -4.33 7.43 -19.91
N SER A 118 -5.47 8.05 -19.57
CA SER A 118 -6.56 7.35 -18.88
C SER A 118 -6.96 6.06 -19.59
N ARG A 119 -7.16 4.99 -18.80
CA ARG A 119 -7.55 3.64 -19.24
C ARG A 119 -6.50 2.90 -20.09
N ILE A 120 -5.28 3.41 -20.18
CA ILE A 120 -4.14 2.74 -20.81
C ILE A 120 -3.15 2.32 -19.72
N GLN A 121 -2.58 1.11 -19.82
CA GLN A 121 -1.53 0.66 -18.91
C GLN A 121 -0.29 1.55 -19.04
N GLU A 122 0.42 1.82 -17.95
CA GLU A 122 1.58 2.73 -17.92
C GLU A 122 2.69 2.33 -18.89
N ASN A 123 2.98 1.03 -18.97
CA ASN A 123 3.98 0.45 -19.88
C ASN A 123 3.52 0.31 -21.34
N SER A 124 2.30 0.75 -21.68
CA SER A 124 1.79 0.63 -23.04
C SER A 124 2.65 1.42 -24.03
N PRO A 125 3.00 0.85 -25.20
CA PRO A 125 3.74 1.56 -26.25
C PRO A 125 2.93 2.70 -26.89
N HIS A 126 1.65 2.85 -26.54
CA HIS A 126 0.81 3.95 -27.00
C HIS A 126 1.02 5.24 -26.18
N ASN A 127 1.47 5.15 -24.93
CA ASN A 127 1.66 6.33 -24.08
C ASN A 127 2.67 7.33 -24.65
N PRO A 128 3.85 6.91 -25.17
CA PRO A 128 4.75 7.83 -25.87
C PRO A 128 4.07 8.60 -26.99
N LYS A 129 3.39 7.90 -27.91
CA LYS A 129 2.68 8.52 -29.03
C LYS A 129 1.59 9.50 -28.57
N HIS A 130 0.88 9.18 -27.48
CA HIS A 130 -0.12 10.08 -26.91
C HIS A 130 0.51 11.35 -26.32
N ARG A 131 1.67 11.25 -25.66
CA ARG A 131 2.40 12.43 -25.18
C ARG A 131 2.79 13.33 -26.34
N ASP A 132 3.37 12.78 -27.40
CA ASP A 132 3.81 13.57 -28.56
C ASP A 132 2.64 14.26 -29.26
N THR A 133 1.56 13.51 -29.46
CA THR A 133 0.34 14.01 -30.10
C THR A 133 -0.30 15.13 -29.30
N THR A 134 -0.33 15.00 -27.98
CA THR A 134 -0.86 16.02 -27.08
C THR A 134 0.04 17.22 -27.03
N TRP A 135 1.36 17.03 -26.92
CA TRP A 135 2.32 18.13 -26.93
C TRP A 135 2.20 18.96 -28.21
N ALA A 136 2.16 18.31 -29.38
CA ALA A 136 1.93 18.99 -30.66
C ALA A 136 0.60 19.77 -30.68
N THR A 137 -0.46 19.21 -30.10
CA THR A 137 -1.76 19.89 -29.99
C THR A 137 -1.68 21.11 -29.06
N LEU A 138 -0.94 21.03 -27.95
CA LEU A 138 -0.75 22.17 -27.04
C LEU A 138 0.09 23.28 -27.69
N VAL A 139 1.12 22.93 -28.48
CA VAL A 139 1.89 23.88 -29.27
C VAL A 139 1.00 24.63 -30.27
N GLU A 140 0.11 23.92 -30.98
CA GLU A 140 -0.87 24.53 -31.89
C GLU A 140 -1.79 25.53 -31.14
N LEU A 141 -2.30 25.15 -29.97
CA LEU A 141 -3.18 26.00 -29.16
C LEU A 141 -2.45 27.21 -28.57
N GLN A 142 -1.15 27.08 -28.25
CA GLN A 142 -0.29 28.18 -27.85
C GLN A 142 -0.10 29.17 -29.00
N GLN A 143 0.18 28.70 -30.21
CA GLN A 143 0.30 29.54 -31.42
C GLN A 143 -1.00 30.29 -31.74
N LYS A 144 -2.16 29.72 -31.41
CA LYS A 144 -3.48 30.35 -31.52
C LYS A 144 -3.76 31.39 -30.42
N GLY A 145 -2.87 31.56 -29.45
CA GLY A 145 -3.01 32.53 -28.35
C GLY A 145 -3.97 32.09 -27.24
N LEU A 146 -4.44 30.83 -27.27
CA LEU A 146 -5.34 30.31 -26.22
C LEU A 146 -4.58 29.91 -24.96
N LEU A 147 -3.30 29.56 -25.11
CA LEU A 147 -2.39 29.20 -24.03
C LEU A 147 -1.17 30.12 -24.10
N ARG A 148 -0.77 30.73 -22.98
CA ARG A 148 0.46 31.54 -22.93
C ARG A 148 1.70 30.64 -22.79
N SER A 149 1.65 29.73 -21.82
CA SER A 149 2.71 28.76 -21.52
C SER A 149 2.15 27.34 -21.50
N ILE A 150 3.00 26.37 -21.82
CA ILE A 150 2.63 24.95 -21.80
C ILE A 150 3.68 24.15 -21.04
N GLY A 151 3.25 23.11 -20.35
CA GLY A 151 4.13 22.30 -19.52
C GLY A 151 3.58 20.91 -19.24
N VAL A 152 4.20 20.24 -18.29
CA VAL A 152 3.88 18.87 -17.90
C VAL A 152 3.79 18.75 -16.38
N SER A 153 3.16 17.68 -15.91
CA SER A 153 3.06 17.32 -14.51
C SER A 153 3.36 15.84 -14.34
N ASN A 154 4.07 15.47 -13.27
CA ASN A 154 4.48 14.11 -12.95
C ASN A 154 5.45 13.45 -13.97
N TYR A 155 6.17 14.24 -14.77
CA TYR A 155 7.14 13.70 -15.71
C TYR A 155 8.47 13.38 -15.01
N THR A 156 9.00 12.19 -15.27
CA THR A 156 10.34 11.75 -14.84
C THR A 156 11.39 12.23 -15.85
N VAL A 157 12.67 12.07 -15.53
CA VAL A 157 13.77 12.40 -16.46
C VAL A 157 13.61 11.70 -17.81
N GLY A 158 13.27 10.40 -17.81
CA GLY A 158 13.03 9.66 -19.06
C GLY A 158 11.87 10.23 -19.90
N HIS A 159 10.79 10.67 -19.25
CA HIS A 159 9.68 11.32 -19.96
C HIS A 159 10.08 12.69 -20.53
N LEU A 160 10.88 13.47 -19.79
CA LEU A 160 11.37 14.77 -20.25
C LEU A 160 12.36 14.65 -21.41
N ILE A 161 13.28 13.68 -21.37
CA ILE A 161 14.20 13.39 -22.48
C ILE A 161 13.39 13.10 -23.75
N HIS A 162 12.45 12.17 -23.67
CA HIS A 162 11.57 11.83 -24.80
C HIS A 162 10.82 13.04 -25.33
N LEU A 163 10.25 13.86 -24.44
CA LEU A 163 9.53 15.07 -24.84
C LEU A 163 10.47 16.03 -25.58
N LEU A 164 11.66 16.31 -25.04
CA LEU A 164 12.62 17.25 -25.65
C LEU A 164 13.11 16.79 -27.02
N GLU A 165 13.20 15.48 -27.27
CA GLU A 165 13.51 14.91 -28.58
C GLU A 165 12.39 15.12 -29.61
N HIS A 166 11.14 15.24 -29.17
CA HIS A 166 9.94 15.30 -30.02
C HIS A 166 9.16 16.62 -29.92
N CYS A 167 9.64 17.59 -29.15
CA CYS A 167 8.89 18.80 -28.80
C CYS A 167 8.79 19.84 -29.92
N SER A 168 9.36 19.55 -31.10
CA SER A 168 9.33 20.43 -32.28
C SER A 168 9.81 21.86 -31.99
N GLY A 169 10.81 22.00 -31.12
CA GLY A 169 11.42 23.28 -30.74
C GLY A 169 10.75 24.02 -29.58
N VAL A 170 9.56 23.62 -29.15
CA VAL A 170 8.86 24.24 -28.00
C VAL A 170 9.03 23.37 -26.76
N LYS A 171 9.95 23.76 -25.87
CA LYS A 171 10.22 23.05 -24.60
C LYS A 171 9.12 23.32 -23.57
N PRO A 172 8.88 22.41 -22.61
CA PRO A 172 7.96 22.71 -21.51
C PRO A 172 8.48 23.82 -20.61
N ASP A 173 7.62 24.78 -20.30
CA ASP A 173 7.94 25.87 -19.37
C ASP A 173 8.06 25.36 -17.93
N VAL A 174 7.20 24.41 -17.56
CA VAL A 174 7.05 23.91 -16.19
C VAL A 174 6.95 22.38 -16.17
N ASN A 175 7.61 21.74 -15.21
CA ASN A 175 7.28 20.39 -14.74
C ASN A 175 6.77 20.46 -13.30
N GLN A 176 5.48 20.21 -13.10
CA GLN A 176 4.85 20.22 -11.78
C GLN A 176 4.94 18.83 -11.13
N VAL A 177 5.56 18.69 -9.97
CA VAL A 177 5.81 17.38 -9.33
C VAL A 177 5.58 17.42 -7.83
N GLU A 178 5.30 16.25 -7.23
CA GLU A 178 5.32 16.09 -5.78
C GLU A 178 6.73 16.36 -5.29
N CYS A 179 6.91 17.35 -4.41
CA CYS A 179 8.23 17.65 -3.86
C CYS A 179 8.16 18.24 -2.46
N HIS A 180 8.87 17.60 -1.53
CA HIS A 180 9.01 17.97 -0.11
C HIS A 180 10.23 17.24 0.49
N PRO A 181 10.64 17.49 1.75
CA PRO A 181 11.82 16.83 2.33
C PRO A 181 11.78 15.29 2.30
N HIS A 182 10.60 14.69 2.47
CA HIS A 182 10.43 13.24 2.29
C HIS A 182 10.41 12.77 0.83
N PHE A 183 10.28 13.64 -0.17
CA PHE A 183 10.32 13.21 -1.57
C PHE A 183 10.95 14.32 -2.41
N ARG A 184 12.28 14.26 -2.57
CA ARG A 184 13.08 15.44 -2.92
C ARG A 184 13.17 15.72 -4.42
N GLN A 185 12.96 14.70 -5.25
CA GLN A 185 13.01 14.79 -6.72
C GLN A 185 14.33 15.39 -7.27
N ASP A 186 15.46 15.12 -6.60
CA ASP A 186 16.74 15.79 -6.89
C ASP A 186 17.18 15.65 -8.36
N GLU A 187 17.02 14.46 -8.93
CA GLU A 187 17.38 14.16 -10.33
C GLU A 187 16.52 14.95 -11.33
N VAL A 188 15.20 14.98 -11.11
CA VAL A 188 14.25 15.71 -11.96
C VAL A 188 14.51 17.21 -11.90
N ILE A 189 14.75 17.76 -10.70
CA ILE A 189 15.02 19.18 -10.51
C ILE A 189 16.30 19.60 -11.24
N GLN A 190 17.39 18.85 -11.06
CA GLN A 190 18.66 19.15 -11.74
C GLN A 190 18.55 19.00 -13.27
N PHE A 191 17.73 18.06 -13.75
CA PHE A 191 17.48 17.92 -15.18
C PHE A 191 16.71 19.12 -15.73
N CYS A 192 15.61 19.50 -15.07
CA CYS A 192 14.78 20.64 -15.45
C CYS A 192 15.61 21.94 -15.48
N GLU A 193 16.39 22.20 -14.44
CA GLU A 193 17.25 23.38 -14.32
C GLU A 193 18.23 23.50 -15.49
N ARG A 194 18.92 22.42 -15.85
CA ARG A 194 19.85 22.38 -17.00
C ARG A 194 19.19 22.69 -18.34
N HIS A 195 17.88 22.48 -18.47
CA HIS A 195 17.13 22.70 -19.70
C HIS A 195 16.30 23.99 -19.66
N GLY A 196 16.38 24.78 -18.59
CA GLY A 196 15.59 25.99 -18.38
C GLY A 196 14.11 25.74 -18.04
N ILE A 197 13.75 24.49 -17.73
CA ILE A 197 12.39 24.10 -17.34
C ILE A 197 12.21 24.43 -15.86
N ARG A 198 11.13 25.14 -15.49
CA ARG A 198 10.84 25.45 -14.09
C ARG A 198 10.18 24.28 -13.40
N VAL A 199 10.45 24.11 -12.10
CA VAL A 199 9.78 23.09 -11.29
C VAL A 199 8.83 23.77 -10.31
N GLN A 200 7.60 23.25 -10.26
CA GLN A 200 6.60 23.68 -9.29
C GLN A 200 6.22 22.49 -8.40
N ALA A 201 6.39 22.64 -7.10
CA ALA A 201 6.12 21.64 -6.10
C ALA A 201 4.63 21.66 -5.69
N TYR A 202 3.96 20.52 -5.84
CA TYR A 202 2.70 20.25 -5.16
C TYR A 202 2.92 19.35 -3.93
N SER A 203 1.90 19.25 -3.06
CA SER A 203 1.97 18.46 -1.81
C SER A 203 3.16 18.82 -0.91
N SER A 204 3.63 20.06 -0.95
CA SER A 204 4.77 20.54 -0.16
C SER A 204 4.58 20.39 1.37
N LEU A 205 3.33 20.23 1.81
CA LEU A 205 2.94 20.01 3.21
C LEU A 205 2.52 18.55 3.49
N GLY A 206 2.74 17.63 2.54
CA GLY A 206 2.15 16.29 2.55
C GLY A 206 0.77 16.25 1.88
N THR A 207 -0.08 15.30 2.28
CA THR A 207 -1.47 15.20 1.83
C THR A 207 -2.43 15.51 2.97
N SER A 208 -3.69 15.82 2.67
CA SER A 208 -4.73 16.04 3.69
C SER A 208 -4.90 14.86 4.64
N ASP A 209 -4.50 13.67 4.18
CA ASP A 209 -4.77 12.40 4.82
C ASP A 209 -3.54 11.91 5.62
N SER A 210 -2.44 12.69 5.65
CA SER A 210 -1.23 12.40 6.44
C SER A 210 -0.57 13.68 6.96
N THR A 211 -0.45 13.80 8.28
CA THR A 211 0.30 14.89 8.95
C THR A 211 1.77 14.55 9.19
N ASN A 212 2.23 13.36 8.78
CA ASN A 212 3.56 12.83 9.12
C ASN A 212 4.70 13.80 8.81
N LEU A 213 4.62 14.54 7.69
CA LEU A 213 5.64 15.51 7.31
C LEU A 213 5.67 16.75 8.21
N LEU A 214 4.50 17.26 8.62
CA LEU A 214 4.38 18.39 9.54
C LEU A 214 4.80 18.00 10.96
N GLU A 215 4.61 16.73 11.30
CA GLU A 215 4.91 16.16 12.60
C GLU A 215 6.34 15.61 12.73
N ASP A 216 7.12 15.62 11.65
CA ASP A 216 8.49 15.10 11.65
C ASP A 216 9.36 15.82 12.71
N PRO A 217 10.09 15.08 13.58
CA PRO A 217 10.87 15.67 14.65
C PRO A 217 11.93 16.67 14.19
N VAL A 218 12.55 16.46 13.03
CA VAL A 218 13.57 17.36 12.46
C VAL A 218 12.89 18.63 11.97
N VAL A 219 11.76 18.49 11.26
CA VAL A 219 10.98 19.65 10.78
C VAL A 219 10.51 20.50 11.96
N LYS A 220 9.93 19.90 13.00
CA LYS A 220 9.50 20.61 14.22
C LYS A 220 10.66 21.27 14.95
N LYS A 221 11.80 20.59 15.07
CA LYS A 221 12.99 21.16 15.72
C LYS A 221 13.50 22.39 14.98
N ILE A 222 13.58 22.33 13.65
CA ILE A 222 13.99 23.48 12.82
C ILE A 222 12.97 24.61 12.93
N ALA A 223 11.68 24.30 12.85
CA ALA A 223 10.60 25.27 12.99
C ALA A 223 10.67 26.02 14.33
N SER A 224 10.88 25.29 15.43
CA SER A 224 11.09 25.86 16.77
C SER A 224 12.33 26.75 16.83
N GLN A 225 13.47 26.30 16.28
CA GLN A 225 14.72 27.10 16.25
C GLN A 225 14.57 28.39 15.45
N LEU A 226 13.76 28.37 14.39
CA LEU A 226 13.50 29.53 13.53
C LEU A 226 12.30 30.37 13.99
N SER A 227 11.61 29.99 15.07
CA SER A 227 10.39 30.65 15.55
C SER A 227 9.30 30.78 14.47
N VAL A 228 9.14 29.74 13.65
CA VAL A 228 8.10 29.64 12.61
C VAL A 228 7.36 28.31 12.73
N SER A 229 6.26 28.13 11.99
CA SER A 229 5.56 26.84 11.97
C SER A 229 6.26 25.82 11.06
N PRO A 230 6.03 24.51 11.29
CA PRO A 230 6.49 23.44 10.39
C PRO A 230 6.09 23.68 8.94
N ALA A 231 4.86 24.13 8.70
CA ALA A 231 4.38 24.42 7.34
C ALA A 231 5.23 25.47 6.64
N ARG A 232 5.57 26.57 7.33
CA ARG A 232 6.43 27.62 6.78
C ARG A 232 7.84 27.11 6.46
N VAL A 233 8.42 26.25 7.31
CA VAL A 233 9.71 25.61 7.03
C VAL A 233 9.65 24.79 5.74
N LEU A 234 8.63 23.95 5.59
CA LEU A 234 8.49 23.07 4.41
C LEU A 234 8.31 23.85 3.11
N LEU A 235 7.47 24.90 3.13
CA LEU A 235 7.26 25.77 1.97
C LEU A 235 8.52 26.57 1.64
N LYS A 236 9.21 27.10 2.66
CA LYS A 236 10.45 27.85 2.45
C LYS A 236 11.57 26.96 1.94
N TRP A 237 11.64 25.72 2.38
CA TRP A 237 12.61 24.74 1.89
C TRP A 237 12.49 24.55 0.38
N ALA A 238 11.27 24.40 -0.16
CA ALA A 238 11.06 24.27 -1.60
C ALA A 238 11.47 25.56 -2.34
N LEU A 239 11.09 26.74 -1.84
CA LEU A 239 11.47 28.02 -2.45
C LEU A 239 12.98 28.26 -2.45
N GLN A 240 13.70 27.92 -1.38
CA GLN A 240 15.17 28.05 -1.32
C GLN A 240 15.90 27.11 -2.28
N ARG A 241 15.22 26.07 -2.76
CA ARG A 241 15.69 25.19 -3.84
C ARG A 241 15.31 25.70 -5.23
N GLY A 242 14.75 26.91 -5.33
CA GLY A 242 14.33 27.51 -6.59
C GLY A 242 13.01 26.98 -7.15
N LEU A 243 12.21 26.28 -6.34
CA LEU A 243 10.96 25.66 -6.78
C LEU A 243 9.77 26.59 -6.52
N GLY A 244 8.84 26.69 -7.48
CA GLY A 244 7.53 27.27 -7.20
C GLY A 244 6.71 26.39 -6.25
N ILE A 245 5.77 26.96 -5.51
CA ILE A 245 4.92 26.24 -4.55
C ILE A 245 3.45 26.61 -4.70
N ILE A 246 2.56 25.63 -4.49
CA ILE A 246 1.10 25.80 -4.56
C ILE A 246 0.41 25.15 -3.35
N PRO A 247 0.69 25.60 -2.11
CA PRO A 247 0.05 25.05 -0.92
C PRO A 247 -1.48 25.17 -1.02
N LYS A 248 -2.19 24.10 -0.67
CA LYS A 248 -3.65 24.11 -0.54
C LYS A 248 -4.06 24.55 0.86
N ALA A 249 -4.94 25.53 0.96
CA ALA A 249 -5.51 25.99 2.24
C ALA A 249 -6.96 26.45 2.08
N ILE A 250 -7.82 26.08 3.04
CA ILE A 250 -9.24 26.49 3.09
C ILE A 250 -9.49 27.50 4.23
N LYS A 251 -8.71 27.41 5.31
CA LYS A 251 -8.81 28.30 6.47
C LYS A 251 -8.03 29.58 6.19
N SER A 252 -8.63 30.74 6.50
CA SER A 252 -8.01 32.06 6.30
C SER A 252 -6.65 32.16 7.01
N ASP A 253 -6.53 31.67 8.24
CA ASP A 253 -5.27 31.71 8.99
C ASP A 253 -4.14 30.96 8.28
N HIS A 254 -4.44 29.79 7.70
CA HIS A 254 -3.44 29.03 6.95
C HIS A 254 -3.03 29.74 5.66
N ILE A 255 -3.97 30.39 4.95
CA ILE A 255 -3.67 31.18 3.74
C ILE A 255 -2.72 32.34 4.11
N LYS A 256 -3.05 33.07 5.18
CA LYS A 256 -2.23 34.19 5.69
C LYS A 256 -0.87 33.73 6.21
N GLU A 257 -0.80 32.55 6.82
CA GLU A 257 0.44 32.00 7.36
C GLU A 257 1.37 31.47 6.27
N ASN A 258 0.82 30.75 5.29
CA ASN A 258 1.60 30.07 4.24
C ASN A 258 2.39 31.04 3.36
N ILE A 259 2.01 32.31 3.28
CA ILE A 259 2.73 33.32 2.49
C ILE A 259 3.82 34.05 3.26
N LYS A 260 3.89 33.90 4.60
CA LYS A 260 4.90 34.56 5.45
C LYS A 260 6.25 33.85 5.35
N LEU A 261 6.87 33.90 4.17
CA LEU A 261 8.09 33.15 3.85
C LEU A 261 9.34 34.06 3.75
N ASP A 262 9.25 35.26 4.30
CA ASP A 262 10.33 36.27 4.42
C ASP A 262 11.33 35.91 5.56
N PHE A 263 11.89 34.71 5.52
CA PHE A 263 12.97 34.24 6.39
C PHE A 263 13.90 33.33 5.59
N GLU A 264 15.03 32.91 6.14
CA GLU A 264 15.94 31.96 5.51
C GLU A 264 16.19 30.78 6.44
N ILE A 265 16.18 29.57 5.88
CA ILE A 265 16.64 28.35 6.54
C ILE A 265 18.15 28.26 6.33
N PRO A 266 18.96 28.32 7.40
CA PRO A 266 20.40 28.15 7.35
C PRO A 266 20.84 26.88 6.60
N LYS A 267 21.97 26.96 5.89
CA LYS A 267 22.53 25.85 5.10
C LYS A 267 22.62 24.52 5.85
N HIS A 268 23.04 24.54 7.12
CA HIS A 268 23.14 23.32 7.92
C HIS A 268 21.78 22.68 8.22
N GLN A 269 20.71 23.48 8.41
CA GLN A 269 19.34 22.99 8.58
C GLN A 269 18.74 22.51 7.25
N MET A 270 19.07 23.16 6.14
CA MET A 270 18.73 22.67 4.80
C MET A 270 19.31 21.28 4.55
N ILE A 271 20.56 21.03 4.97
CA ILE A 271 21.18 19.70 4.88
C ILE A 271 20.42 18.67 5.71
N TYR A 272 20.00 18.99 6.95
CA TYR A 272 19.20 18.07 7.75
C TYR A 272 17.88 17.68 7.07
N LEU A 273 17.19 18.64 6.45
CA LEU A 273 15.96 18.37 5.68
C LEU A 273 16.25 17.52 4.43
N LEU A 274 17.41 17.72 3.79
CA LEU A 274 17.84 16.89 2.65
C LEU A 274 18.23 15.46 3.07
N CYS A 275 18.58 15.22 4.33
CA CYS A 275 18.93 13.89 4.84
C CYS A 275 17.73 13.07 5.34
N LEU A 276 16.51 13.62 5.31
CA LEU A 276 15.33 12.88 5.77
C LEU A 276 15.05 11.64 4.91
N PRO A 277 14.52 10.54 5.52
CA PRO A 277 14.12 9.35 4.79
C PRO A 277 13.15 9.68 3.65
N GLN A 278 13.30 8.98 2.52
CA GLN A 278 12.41 9.17 1.39
C GLN A 278 11.09 8.40 1.58
N GLN A 279 9.98 9.12 1.44
CA GLN A 279 8.61 8.64 1.44
C GLN A 279 7.77 9.51 0.50
N LYS A 280 7.09 8.87 -0.45
CA LYS A 280 6.09 9.49 -1.32
C LYS A 280 4.73 9.55 -0.62
N TYR A 281 4.03 10.67 -0.69
CA TYR A 281 2.69 10.91 -0.14
C TYR A 281 1.59 10.98 -1.19
N ALA A 282 1.87 11.50 -2.39
CA ALA A 282 0.89 11.56 -3.46
C ALA A 282 0.82 10.25 -4.25
N TRP A 283 -0.20 10.17 -5.12
CA TRP A 283 -0.59 8.94 -5.82
C TRP A 283 0.58 8.24 -6.54
N ASN A 284 0.69 6.92 -6.36
CA ASN A 284 1.63 6.05 -7.06
C ASN A 284 0.86 5.04 -7.94
N PRO A 285 0.94 5.12 -9.28
CA PRO A 285 0.22 4.24 -10.21
C PRO A 285 0.58 2.75 -10.05
N ASP A 286 1.83 2.42 -9.75
CA ASP A 286 2.31 1.03 -9.61
C ASP A 286 1.52 0.26 -8.53
N ASN A 287 1.08 0.96 -7.48
CA ASN A 287 0.32 0.37 -6.37
C ASN A 287 -1.10 -0.03 -6.78
N ASP A 288 -1.69 0.72 -7.73
CA ASP A 288 -3.00 0.40 -8.29
C ASP A 288 -2.92 -0.80 -9.24
N GLU A 289 -1.76 -1.08 -9.85
CA GLU A 289 -1.59 -2.25 -10.73
C GLU A 289 -1.73 -3.57 -9.98
N ILE A 290 -1.09 -3.72 -8.80
CA ILE A 290 -1.22 -4.92 -7.96
C ILE A 290 -2.68 -5.15 -7.56
N ALA A 291 -3.36 -4.11 -7.08
CA ALA A 291 -4.76 -4.18 -6.69
C ALA A 291 -5.63 -4.54 -7.91
N LYS A 292 -5.42 -3.87 -9.05
CA LYS A 292 -6.13 -4.13 -10.30
C LYS A 292 -5.97 -5.57 -10.76
N LEU A 293 -4.76 -6.12 -10.76
CA LEU A 293 -4.52 -7.51 -11.15
C LEU A 293 -5.26 -8.51 -10.26
N CYS A 294 -5.26 -8.30 -8.94
CA CYS A 294 -6.04 -9.14 -8.03
C CYS A 294 -7.55 -9.02 -8.27
N LEU A 295 -8.05 -7.82 -8.53
CA LEU A 295 -9.48 -7.55 -8.77
C LEU A 295 -9.94 -8.09 -10.13
N ASP A 296 -9.17 -7.89 -11.20
CA ASP A 296 -9.43 -8.41 -12.53
C ASP A 296 -9.40 -9.94 -12.51
N LYS A 297 -8.44 -10.53 -11.79
CA LYS A 297 -8.38 -11.98 -11.58
C LYS A 297 -9.62 -12.48 -10.84
N TYR A 298 -10.05 -11.77 -9.79
CA TYR A 298 -11.29 -12.11 -9.08
C TYR A 298 -12.51 -12.02 -10.02
N ALA A 299 -12.63 -10.95 -10.81
CA ALA A 299 -13.70 -10.75 -11.76
C ALA A 299 -13.77 -11.89 -12.78
N SER A 300 -12.60 -12.37 -13.25
CA SER A 300 -12.49 -13.49 -14.20
C SER A 300 -12.92 -14.85 -13.61
N LEU A 301 -13.01 -15.00 -12.29
CA LEU A 301 -13.46 -16.25 -11.67
C LEU A 301 -14.97 -16.46 -11.86
N LYS A 302 -15.38 -17.74 -11.88
CA LYS A 302 -16.80 -18.12 -11.93
C LYS A 302 -17.59 -17.50 -10.78
N LYS A 303 -18.90 -17.33 -10.98
CA LYS A 303 -19.81 -16.79 -9.94
C LYS A 303 -19.91 -17.67 -8.70
N THR A 304 -19.58 -18.96 -8.79
CA THR A 304 -19.65 -19.90 -7.66
C THR A 304 -18.75 -19.46 -6.50
N GLY A 305 -19.36 -19.27 -5.32
CA GLY A 305 -18.66 -18.83 -4.11
C GLY A 305 -18.49 -17.32 -3.97
N LYS A 306 -18.88 -16.53 -4.98
CA LYS A 306 -18.93 -15.06 -4.88
C LYS A 306 -20.15 -14.62 -4.05
N PRO A 307 -20.08 -13.47 -3.35
CA PRO A 307 -21.19 -12.96 -2.55
C PRO A 307 -22.43 -12.62 -3.38
N SER A 308 -23.62 -12.85 -2.83
CA SER A 308 -24.89 -12.29 -3.34
C SER A 308 -25.00 -10.78 -3.06
N ASN A 309 -26.05 -10.12 -3.56
CA ASN A 309 -26.20 -8.65 -3.46
C ASN A 309 -26.20 -8.09 -2.03
N CYS A 310 -26.63 -8.88 -1.04
CA CYS A 310 -26.65 -8.47 0.38
C CYS A 310 -25.43 -8.96 1.15
N GLU A 311 -24.53 -9.69 0.50
CA GLU A 311 -23.37 -10.29 1.13
C GLU A 311 -22.09 -9.50 0.80
N TRP A 312 -21.18 -9.46 1.76
CA TRP A 312 -19.84 -8.92 1.61
C TRP A 312 -18.77 -9.96 1.91
N THR A 313 -17.57 -9.76 1.36
CA THR A 313 -16.39 -10.55 1.69
C THR A 313 -15.14 -9.68 1.65
N VAL A 314 -14.02 -10.25 2.10
CA VAL A 314 -12.68 -9.69 1.91
C VAL A 314 -11.99 -10.51 0.85
N LEU A 315 -11.19 -9.86 0.01
CA LEU A 315 -10.34 -10.47 -1.00
C LEU A 315 -8.88 -10.23 -0.62
N SER A 316 -8.04 -11.26 -0.70
CA SER A 316 -6.60 -11.11 -0.54
C SER A 316 -5.87 -11.93 -1.58
N GLY A 317 -4.69 -11.49 -1.99
CA GLY A 317 -3.89 -12.14 -3.00
C GLY A 317 -2.39 -11.96 -2.77
N ILE A 318 -1.60 -12.81 -3.41
CA ILE A 318 -0.15 -12.68 -3.48
C ILE A 318 0.23 -12.62 -4.95
N VAL A 319 1.00 -11.59 -5.31
CA VAL A 319 1.44 -11.28 -6.66
C VAL A 319 2.96 -11.44 -6.73
N LEU A 320 3.45 -12.08 -7.79
CA LEU A 320 4.85 -12.16 -8.16
C LEU A 320 5.20 -10.96 -9.03
N GLN A 321 6.37 -10.37 -8.82
CA GLN A 321 7.03 -9.55 -9.83
C GLN A 321 8.32 -10.26 -10.29
N ASN A 322 8.47 -10.47 -11.58
CA ASN A 322 9.68 -11.10 -12.14
C ASN A 322 10.81 -10.08 -12.38
N SER A 323 11.98 -10.57 -12.82
CA SER A 323 13.14 -9.73 -13.13
C SER A 323 12.87 -8.69 -14.24
N SER A 324 11.88 -8.93 -15.09
CA SER A 324 11.45 -8.03 -16.16
C SER A 324 10.35 -7.04 -15.70
N LYS A 325 10.09 -6.98 -14.38
CA LYS A 325 9.04 -6.18 -13.73
C LYS A 325 7.61 -6.56 -14.10
N GLU A 326 7.39 -7.70 -14.73
CA GLU A 326 6.04 -8.18 -15.05
C GLU A 326 5.38 -8.77 -13.80
N LEU A 327 4.11 -8.44 -13.60
CA LEU A 327 3.32 -8.86 -12.44
C LEU A 327 2.41 -10.04 -12.76
N CYS A 328 2.32 -11.01 -11.84
CA CYS A 328 1.47 -12.19 -11.98
C CYS A 328 0.82 -12.60 -10.66
N VAL A 329 -0.51 -12.78 -10.64
CA VAL A 329 -1.22 -13.25 -9.43
C VAL A 329 -0.93 -14.74 -9.20
N LEU A 330 -0.31 -15.07 -8.06
CA LEU A 330 0.03 -16.45 -7.68
C LEU A 330 -1.06 -17.12 -6.85
N SER A 331 -1.72 -16.36 -5.99
CA SER A 331 -2.81 -16.84 -5.15
C SER A 331 -3.82 -15.73 -4.91
N LEU A 332 -5.08 -16.12 -4.78
CA LEU A 332 -6.19 -15.20 -4.61
C LEU A 332 -7.31 -15.90 -3.84
N CYS A 333 -7.73 -15.33 -2.72
CA CYS A 333 -8.73 -15.96 -1.86
C CYS A 333 -9.72 -14.93 -1.32
N THR A 334 -10.96 -15.37 -1.09
CA THR A 334 -11.94 -14.58 -0.32
C THR A 334 -12.23 -15.23 1.02
N GLY A 335 -12.63 -14.45 2.02
CA GLY A 335 -13.11 -15.02 3.27
C GLY A 335 -13.11 -14.07 4.46
N THR A 336 -14.03 -14.33 5.40
CA THR A 336 -14.33 -13.46 6.55
C THR A 336 -14.62 -14.25 7.83
N LYS A 337 -14.60 -15.59 7.79
CA LYS A 337 -15.13 -16.45 8.85
C LYS A 337 -14.01 -17.19 9.61
N CYS A 338 -14.16 -17.31 10.92
CA CYS A 338 -13.45 -18.29 11.74
C CYS A 338 -14.46 -19.28 12.32
N LEU A 339 -14.09 -20.56 12.43
CA LEU A 339 -14.90 -21.55 13.14
C LEU A 339 -14.82 -21.27 14.64
N SER A 340 -15.92 -21.44 15.36
CA SER A 340 -15.98 -21.15 16.81
C SER A 340 -15.17 -22.18 17.62
N GLY A 341 -14.82 -21.82 18.86
CA GLY A 341 -14.19 -22.77 19.79
C GLY A 341 -15.01 -24.04 20.00
N VAL A 342 -16.35 -23.92 20.04
CA VAL A 342 -17.27 -25.06 20.16
C VAL A 342 -17.28 -25.92 18.89
N GLU A 343 -17.32 -25.33 17.70
CA GLU A 343 -17.23 -26.05 16.42
C GLU A 343 -15.89 -26.80 16.26
N LEU A 344 -14.82 -26.24 16.82
CA LEU A 344 -13.50 -26.88 16.81
C LEU A 344 -13.40 -28.02 17.84
N ARG A 345 -13.89 -27.82 19.06
CA ARG A 345 -13.89 -28.86 20.13
C ARG A 345 -14.78 -30.05 19.80
N SER A 346 -15.88 -29.83 19.10
CA SER A 346 -16.78 -30.90 18.63
C SER A 346 -16.23 -31.71 17.44
N THR A 347 -15.06 -31.33 16.89
CA THR A 347 -14.42 -32.09 15.82
C THR A 347 -13.71 -33.31 16.39
N LYS A 348 -14.05 -34.52 15.89
CA LYS A 348 -13.43 -35.78 16.31
C LYS A 348 -11.92 -35.74 16.12
N CYS A 349 -11.17 -36.48 16.95
CA CYS A 349 -9.70 -36.47 16.91
C CYS A 349 -9.13 -36.81 15.51
N ASN A 350 -9.67 -37.84 14.86
CA ASN A 350 -9.30 -38.24 13.49
C ASN A 350 -9.66 -37.22 12.39
N GLU A 351 -10.54 -36.27 12.69
CA GLU A 351 -10.96 -35.18 11.81
C GLU A 351 -10.17 -33.87 12.06
N ARG A 352 -9.31 -33.83 13.08
CA ARG A 352 -8.46 -32.66 13.35
C ARG A 352 -7.57 -32.34 12.14
N GLY A 353 -7.51 -31.06 11.80
CA GLY A 353 -6.72 -30.57 10.65
C GLY A 353 -7.40 -30.72 9.28
N ASN A 354 -8.54 -31.41 9.16
CA ASN A 354 -9.31 -31.51 7.92
C ASN A 354 -10.08 -30.21 7.59
N LYS A 355 -10.58 -29.52 8.63
CA LYS A 355 -11.36 -28.29 8.50
C LYS A 355 -10.47 -27.05 8.57
N LEU A 356 -10.83 -26.02 7.82
CA LEU A 356 -10.23 -24.69 7.97
C LEU A 356 -10.81 -24.01 9.21
N SER A 357 -10.01 -23.93 10.28
CA SER A 357 -10.37 -23.20 11.50
C SER A 357 -10.45 -21.69 11.31
N ASP A 358 -9.68 -21.16 10.36
CA ASP A 358 -9.59 -19.74 10.05
C ASP A 358 -9.66 -19.56 8.54
N SER A 359 -10.73 -18.91 8.10
CA SER A 359 -11.09 -18.67 6.71
C SER A 359 -11.16 -17.17 6.42
N HIS A 360 -10.31 -16.36 7.05
CA HIS A 360 -10.05 -15.00 6.57
C HIS A 360 -9.21 -15.04 5.28
N ALA A 361 -9.52 -14.12 4.37
CA ALA A 361 -8.91 -14.04 3.05
C ALA A 361 -7.37 -14.03 3.09
N GLU A 362 -6.77 -13.27 4.01
CA GLU A 362 -5.31 -13.14 4.15
C GLU A 362 -4.65 -14.49 4.46
N ILE A 363 -5.31 -15.30 5.30
CA ILE A 363 -4.81 -16.58 5.76
C ILE A 363 -4.96 -17.64 4.68
N LEU A 364 -6.09 -17.62 3.97
CA LEU A 364 -6.34 -18.51 2.85
C LEU A 364 -5.39 -18.22 1.69
N ALA A 365 -5.16 -16.94 1.37
CA ALA A 365 -4.22 -16.51 0.34
C ALA A 365 -2.82 -17.04 0.62
N ARG A 366 -2.31 -16.87 1.86
CA ARG A 366 -1.02 -17.47 2.24
C ARG A 366 -1.02 -18.99 2.08
N ARG A 367 -2.05 -19.71 2.52
CA ARG A 367 -2.07 -21.18 2.41
C ARG A 367 -2.12 -21.65 0.95
N ALA A 368 -2.86 -20.94 0.10
CA ALA A 368 -2.85 -21.14 -1.33
C ALA A 368 -1.45 -20.85 -1.93
N PHE A 369 -0.76 -19.81 -1.47
CA PHE A 369 0.61 -19.54 -1.85
C PHE A 369 1.60 -20.63 -1.41
N LEU A 370 1.46 -21.20 -0.21
CA LEU A 370 2.27 -22.36 0.20
C LEU A 370 2.10 -23.53 -0.77
N ARG A 371 0.89 -23.77 -1.26
CA ARG A 371 0.63 -24.81 -2.27
C ARG A 371 1.33 -24.51 -3.59
N TYR A 372 1.38 -23.25 -4.01
CA TYR A 372 2.20 -22.82 -5.14
C TYR A 372 3.69 -23.09 -4.91
N LEU A 373 4.22 -22.73 -3.73
CA LEU A 373 5.62 -22.99 -3.38
C LEU A 373 5.95 -24.49 -3.43
N TYR A 374 5.11 -25.36 -2.87
CA TYR A 374 5.30 -26.81 -2.96
C TYR A 374 5.36 -27.30 -4.41
N HIS A 375 4.47 -26.81 -5.27
CA HIS A 375 4.50 -27.16 -6.69
C HIS A 375 5.81 -26.73 -7.37
N GLN A 376 6.27 -25.51 -7.11
CA GLN A 376 7.50 -24.97 -7.67
C GLN A 376 8.74 -25.73 -7.18
N ILE A 377 8.77 -26.12 -5.90
CA ILE A 377 9.81 -26.96 -5.32
C ILE A 377 9.82 -28.35 -5.97
N GLU A 378 8.65 -28.96 -6.19
CA GLU A 378 8.54 -30.25 -6.86
C GLU A 378 9.05 -30.20 -8.30
N LEU A 379 8.80 -29.12 -9.04
CA LEU A 379 9.37 -28.91 -10.37
C LEU A 379 10.89 -28.93 -10.32
N VAL A 380 11.51 -28.16 -9.42
CA VAL A 380 12.98 -28.11 -9.28
C VAL A 380 13.56 -29.47 -8.90
N ILE A 381 12.98 -30.16 -7.91
CA ILE A 381 13.47 -31.49 -7.47
C ILE A 381 13.33 -32.54 -8.59
N SER A 382 12.35 -32.36 -9.48
CA SER A 382 12.13 -33.25 -10.62
C SER A 382 12.89 -32.83 -11.89
N ASN A 383 13.89 -31.94 -11.78
CA ASN A 383 14.64 -31.38 -12.92
C ASN A 383 13.75 -30.72 -14.00
N LYS A 384 12.62 -30.14 -13.59
CA LYS A 384 11.74 -29.32 -14.43
C LYS A 384 11.97 -27.83 -14.14
N LYS A 385 11.67 -26.98 -15.11
CA LYS A 385 11.79 -25.53 -14.97
C LYS A 385 10.78 -25.02 -13.93
N SER A 386 11.28 -24.29 -12.92
CA SER A 386 10.47 -23.52 -11.97
C SER A 386 10.56 -22.03 -12.28
N ASP A 387 9.43 -21.34 -12.08
CA ASP A 387 9.29 -19.91 -12.31
C ASP A 387 10.03 -19.07 -11.27
N ILE A 388 10.15 -19.57 -10.04
CA ILE A 388 10.69 -18.82 -8.89
C ILE A 388 11.91 -19.46 -8.25
N PHE A 389 12.18 -20.74 -8.50
CA PHE A 389 13.31 -21.45 -7.90
C PHE A 389 14.28 -21.99 -8.95
N TYR A 390 15.52 -22.21 -8.50
CA TYR A 390 16.52 -22.99 -9.19
C TYR A 390 17.31 -23.84 -8.19
N LEU A 391 17.97 -24.88 -8.68
CA LEU A 391 18.82 -25.75 -7.86
C LEU A 391 20.27 -25.31 -7.98
N GLU A 392 20.94 -25.19 -6.84
CA GLU A 392 22.38 -24.97 -6.72
C GLU A 392 22.98 -26.09 -5.85
N ASP A 393 24.30 -26.21 -5.78
CA ASP A 393 24.98 -27.30 -5.04
C ASP A 393 24.60 -27.35 -3.55
N ASN A 394 24.27 -26.19 -2.97
CA ASN A 394 23.92 -26.03 -1.57
C ASN A 394 22.40 -25.96 -1.30
N GLY A 395 21.55 -26.36 -2.26
CA GLY A 395 20.10 -26.47 -2.08
C GLY A 395 19.27 -25.66 -3.08
N ILE A 396 18.00 -25.41 -2.74
CA ILE A 396 17.08 -24.65 -3.59
C ILE A 396 17.26 -23.16 -3.30
N LYS A 397 17.41 -22.36 -4.36
CA LYS A 397 17.58 -20.90 -4.30
C LYS A 397 16.43 -20.20 -4.99
N LEU A 398 16.09 -19.00 -4.51
CA LEU A 398 15.08 -18.12 -5.09
C LEU A 398 15.71 -17.32 -6.24
N ARG A 399 15.01 -17.24 -7.38
CA ARG A 399 15.37 -16.36 -8.50
C ARG A 399 15.23 -14.89 -8.08
N ASN A 400 15.70 -13.97 -8.94
CA ASN A 400 15.50 -12.54 -8.75
C ASN A 400 14.03 -12.16 -9.01
N VAL A 401 13.19 -12.38 -7.99
CA VAL A 401 11.75 -12.11 -7.99
C VAL A 401 11.35 -11.50 -6.65
N SER A 402 10.31 -10.67 -6.65
CA SER A 402 9.71 -10.09 -5.45
C SER A 402 8.24 -10.53 -5.32
N PHE A 403 7.73 -10.48 -4.09
CA PHE A 403 6.36 -10.87 -3.78
C PHE A 403 5.61 -9.71 -3.12
N HIS A 404 4.41 -9.46 -3.59
CA HIS A 404 3.56 -8.38 -3.10
C HIS A 404 2.26 -8.96 -2.54
N PHE A 405 1.85 -8.50 -1.37
CA PHE A 405 0.61 -8.93 -0.74
C PHE A 405 -0.48 -7.88 -0.96
N PHE A 406 -1.66 -8.33 -1.37
CA PHE A 406 -2.85 -7.48 -1.51
C PHE A 406 -3.93 -7.92 -0.52
N SER A 407 -4.59 -6.96 0.11
CA SER A 407 -5.84 -7.18 0.84
C SER A 407 -6.83 -6.07 0.54
N SER A 408 -8.07 -6.41 0.19
CA SER A 408 -9.13 -5.45 -0.11
C SER A 408 -9.62 -4.66 1.11
N GLN A 409 -9.20 -5.07 2.31
CA GLN A 409 -9.56 -4.44 3.57
C GLN A 409 -8.36 -4.43 4.52
N THR A 410 -8.31 -3.41 5.37
CA THR A 410 -7.32 -3.30 6.45
C THR A 410 -7.36 -4.53 7.35
N PRO A 411 -6.19 -5.19 7.59
CA PRO A 411 -6.11 -6.38 8.42
C PRO A 411 -6.65 -6.10 9.83
N CYS A 412 -7.48 -7.00 10.32
CA CYS A 412 -7.99 -6.92 11.68
C CYS A 412 -6.88 -7.04 12.74
N GLY A 413 -7.17 -6.54 13.94
CA GLY A 413 -6.21 -6.48 15.05
C GLY A 413 -5.66 -5.07 15.19
N ASP A 414 -4.35 -4.95 15.37
CA ASP A 414 -3.71 -3.66 15.65
C ASP A 414 -3.81 -2.68 14.47
N CYS A 415 -3.63 -3.18 13.23
CA CYS A 415 -3.72 -2.36 12.02
C CYS A 415 -5.08 -1.67 11.84
N SER A 416 -6.15 -2.19 12.46
CA SER A 416 -7.51 -1.64 12.37
C SER A 416 -7.87 -0.65 13.48
N ILE A 417 -6.95 -0.35 14.40
CA ILE A 417 -7.11 0.65 15.46
C ILE A 417 -6.63 1.99 14.91
N ILE A 418 -7.55 2.74 14.27
CA ILE A 418 -7.25 3.95 13.50
C ILE A 418 -8.11 5.12 14.03
N PRO A 419 -7.55 6.30 14.30
CA PRO A 419 -8.33 7.50 14.63
C PRO A 419 -9.29 7.88 13.49
N LYS A 420 -10.56 8.17 13.83
CA LYS A 420 -11.53 8.73 12.89
C LYS A 420 -11.28 10.23 12.73
N LEU A 421 -11.28 10.72 11.50
CA LEU A 421 -11.10 12.15 11.24
C LEU A 421 -12.41 12.90 11.55
N THR A 422 -12.30 14.10 12.13
CA THR A 422 -13.46 14.95 12.47
C THR A 422 -14.29 15.25 11.21
N GLY A 423 -15.50 14.69 11.12
CA GLY A 423 -16.38 14.81 9.96
C GLY A 423 -16.73 13.50 9.26
N GLU A 424 -16.11 12.37 9.65
CA GLU A 424 -16.60 11.03 9.27
C GLU A 424 -17.91 10.75 10.02
N THR A 425 -19.03 11.01 9.35
CA THR A 425 -20.38 10.70 9.83
C THR A 425 -20.49 9.22 10.21
N GLU A 426 -21.07 8.99 11.39
CA GLU A 426 -21.45 7.71 12.01
C GLU A 426 -21.32 6.46 11.13
N ASP A 427 -20.20 5.75 11.27
CA ASP A 427 -20.14 4.35 10.86
C ASP A 427 -20.93 3.47 11.84
N LEU A 428 -21.88 2.73 11.28
CA LEU A 428 -22.86 1.83 11.86
C LEU A 428 -22.27 0.70 12.73
N VAL A 429 -21.85 1.06 13.94
CA VAL A 429 -21.86 0.16 15.09
C VAL A 429 -22.64 0.85 16.19
N SER A 430 -23.97 0.74 16.16
CA SER A 430 -24.75 1.02 17.36
C SER A 430 -24.27 0.05 18.45
N PRO A 431 -23.80 0.54 19.62
CA PRO A 431 -23.66 -0.33 20.77
C PRO A 431 -25.07 -0.82 21.16
N PRO A 432 -25.21 -2.05 21.69
CA PRO A 432 -26.44 -2.39 22.39
C PRO A 432 -26.62 -1.39 23.54
N LYS A 433 -27.84 -0.84 23.66
CA LYS A 433 -28.22 0.12 24.70
C LYS A 433 -27.80 -0.41 26.07
N LYS A 434 -26.80 0.22 26.71
CA LYS A 434 -26.67 0.22 28.17
C LYS A 434 -27.29 1.52 28.68
N ALA A 435 -28.03 1.42 29.78
CA ALA A 435 -28.75 2.51 30.41
C ALA A 435 -27.80 3.69 30.69
N ARG A 436 -28.25 4.91 30.34
CA ARG A 436 -27.57 6.15 30.71
C ARG A 436 -27.64 6.31 32.23
N THR A 437 -26.50 6.53 32.87
CA THR A 437 -26.42 6.96 34.28
C THR A 437 -26.38 8.48 34.36
N GLU A 438 -26.91 9.03 35.45
CA GLU A 438 -27.26 10.45 35.67
C GLU A 438 -26.07 11.44 35.61
N ASP A 439 -24.82 10.95 35.61
CA ASP A 439 -23.60 11.77 35.52
C ASP A 439 -23.33 12.40 34.13
N GLU A 440 -24.10 12.05 33.10
CA GLU A 440 -23.90 12.60 31.74
C GLU A 440 -24.33 14.06 31.56
N SER A 441 -24.95 14.70 32.57
CA SER A 441 -25.38 16.10 32.48
C SER A 441 -24.26 17.13 32.72
N LEU A 442 -23.20 16.77 33.46
CA LEU A 442 -22.17 17.71 33.92
C LEU A 442 -20.94 17.84 32.97
N ALA A 443 -20.71 16.88 32.08
CA ALA A 443 -19.57 16.92 31.14
C ALA A 443 -19.80 17.81 29.90
N SER A 444 -20.98 18.42 29.78
CA SER A 444 -21.37 19.24 28.62
C SER A 444 -20.84 20.69 28.67
N GLN A 445 -20.12 21.08 29.73
CA GLN A 445 -19.66 22.46 29.95
C GLN A 445 -18.18 22.75 29.64
N PHE A 446 -17.36 21.76 29.28
CA PHE A 446 -15.98 21.99 28.83
C PHE A 446 -15.69 21.14 27.58
N GLY A 447 -15.93 21.72 26.39
CA GLY A 447 -15.92 21.03 25.10
C GLY A 447 -14.53 20.63 24.60
N GLN A 448 -13.97 19.53 25.11
CA GLN A 448 -12.97 18.75 24.37
C GLN A 448 -13.69 17.70 23.53
N ALA A 449 -13.63 17.84 22.20
CA ALA A 449 -14.15 16.84 21.28
C ALA A 449 -13.31 15.55 21.39
N ILE A 450 -13.87 14.49 21.96
CA ILE A 450 -13.22 13.18 22.07
C ILE A 450 -13.12 12.58 20.66
N VAL A 451 -11.90 12.43 20.14
CA VAL A 451 -11.63 11.76 18.86
C VAL A 451 -11.96 10.27 18.98
N ASP A 452 -12.85 9.76 18.12
CA ASP A 452 -13.23 8.34 18.10
C ASP A 452 -12.25 7.50 17.24
N ILE A 453 -12.32 6.17 17.35
CA ILE A 453 -11.50 5.24 16.58
C ILE A 453 -12.33 4.21 15.83
N TYR A 454 -11.78 3.72 14.73
CA TYR A 454 -12.13 2.43 14.17
C TYR A 454 -11.73 1.33 15.17
N ARG A 455 -12.70 0.50 15.57
CA ARG A 455 -12.52 -0.53 16.61
C ARG A 455 -12.26 -1.88 16.00
N THR A 456 -11.34 -2.62 16.60
CA THR A 456 -11.05 -4.00 16.20
C THR A 456 -11.97 -4.98 16.91
N GLY A 457 -12.40 -6.02 16.19
CA GLY A 457 -13.10 -7.16 16.77
C GLY A 457 -12.16 -8.19 17.41
N ALA A 458 -10.83 -7.99 17.39
CA ALA A 458 -9.86 -8.89 17.99
C ALA A 458 -9.58 -8.49 19.45
N LYS A 459 -9.44 -9.46 20.36
CA LYS A 459 -9.20 -9.22 21.79
C LYS A 459 -7.75 -9.46 22.13
N CYS A 460 -7.18 -8.72 23.08
CA CYS A 460 -5.86 -9.03 23.63
C CYS A 460 -5.83 -10.49 24.12
N VAL A 461 -4.66 -11.13 23.98
CA VAL A 461 -4.43 -12.46 24.57
C VAL A 461 -4.52 -12.36 26.09
N ASP A 462 -5.06 -13.39 26.75
CA ASP A 462 -5.31 -13.36 28.19
C ASP A 462 -4.04 -13.28 29.05
N SER A 463 -2.91 -13.70 28.48
CA SER A 463 -1.61 -13.65 29.13
C SER A 463 -0.86 -12.32 28.96
N ASP A 464 -1.37 -11.35 28.18
CA ASP A 464 -0.74 -10.02 28.06
C ASP A 464 -1.27 -9.12 29.18
N GLU A 465 -0.38 -8.51 29.94
CA GLU A 465 -0.75 -7.61 31.04
C GLU A 465 -1.51 -6.38 30.54
N ARG A 466 -1.30 -6.00 29.27
CA ARG A 466 -1.96 -4.87 28.64
C ARG A 466 -3.27 -5.31 28.00
N GLN A 467 -4.37 -4.99 28.66
CA GLN A 467 -5.73 -5.24 28.16
C GLN A 467 -6.37 -3.95 27.61
N ASP A 468 -7.45 -4.10 26.85
CA ASP A 468 -8.24 -2.95 26.37
C ASP A 468 -8.99 -2.31 27.57
N PRO A 469 -8.79 -1.02 27.87
CA PRO A 469 -9.43 -0.38 29.03
C PRO A 469 -10.91 -0.04 28.75
N HIS A 470 -11.34 -0.07 27.48
CA HIS A 470 -12.71 0.20 27.05
C HIS A 470 -13.24 1.60 27.40
N GLU A 471 -12.33 2.56 27.56
CA GLU A 471 -12.64 3.98 27.73
C GLU A 471 -13.22 4.61 26.45
N LYS A 472 -13.66 5.87 26.54
CA LYS A 472 -14.21 6.61 25.38
C LYS A 472 -13.10 7.01 24.39
N GLY A 473 -13.45 7.05 23.11
CA GLY A 473 -12.58 7.57 22.03
C GLY A 473 -11.30 6.77 21.80
N ILE A 474 -10.20 7.50 21.59
CA ILE A 474 -8.85 6.95 21.33
C ILE A 474 -8.34 5.98 22.40
N ASN A 475 -8.81 6.11 23.65
CA ASN A 475 -8.38 5.25 24.74
C ASN A 475 -9.11 3.89 24.76
N TYR A 476 -10.08 3.63 23.88
CA TYR A 476 -10.87 2.38 23.96
C TYR A 476 -10.04 1.10 23.81
N HIS A 477 -8.99 1.14 22.97
CA HIS A 477 -8.11 -0.01 22.70
C HIS A 477 -6.67 0.29 23.10
N THR A 478 -5.98 -0.73 23.63
CA THR A 478 -4.53 -0.67 23.83
C THR A 478 -3.81 -1.13 22.56
N VAL A 479 -2.85 -0.34 22.06
CA VAL A 479 -2.06 -0.67 20.86
C VAL A 479 -0.77 -1.42 21.23
N GLY A 480 -0.36 -2.38 20.40
CA GLY A 480 0.84 -3.20 20.59
C GLY A 480 0.61 -4.65 21.05
N PRO A 481 -0.34 -4.98 21.95
CA PRO A 481 -0.59 -6.34 22.40
C PRO A 481 -0.93 -7.33 21.28
N LEU A 482 -0.59 -8.60 21.50
CA LEU A 482 -1.04 -9.69 20.64
C LEU A 482 -2.55 -9.91 20.80
N ARG A 483 -3.27 -10.17 19.70
CA ARG A 483 -4.72 -10.31 19.71
C ARG A 483 -5.22 -11.63 19.10
N THR A 484 -6.36 -12.13 19.56
CA THR A 484 -7.04 -13.35 19.07
C THR A 484 -8.43 -13.10 18.49
N LYS A 485 -8.96 -14.09 17.75
CA LYS A 485 -10.24 -14.07 17.02
C LYS A 485 -11.31 -14.99 17.64
N PRO A 486 -12.60 -14.83 17.31
CA PRO A 486 -13.32 -13.59 17.04
C PRO A 486 -13.82 -13.01 18.37
N GLY A 487 -13.42 -11.79 18.72
CA GLY A 487 -13.80 -11.11 19.96
C GLY A 487 -15.27 -10.69 20.10
N ARG A 488 -16.17 -11.18 19.24
CA ARG A 488 -17.63 -11.03 19.35
C ARG A 488 -18.39 -12.37 19.45
N GLY A 489 -17.66 -13.50 19.51
CA GLY A 489 -18.20 -14.84 19.72
C GLY A 489 -17.23 -15.67 20.57
N ASP A 490 -17.32 -17.01 20.53
CA ASP A 490 -16.40 -17.86 21.29
C ASP A 490 -14.94 -17.60 20.89
N ARG A 491 -14.11 -17.21 21.85
CA ARG A 491 -12.67 -17.02 21.64
C ARG A 491 -12.04 -18.27 21.04
N THR A 492 -11.22 -18.07 20.01
CA THR A 492 -10.36 -19.07 19.39
C THR A 492 -8.90 -18.73 19.69
N LEU A 493 -8.04 -19.74 19.65
CA LEU A 493 -6.58 -19.54 19.74
C LEU A 493 -5.96 -18.98 18.45
N SER A 494 -6.78 -18.55 17.48
CA SER A 494 -6.29 -17.96 16.23
C SER A 494 -5.96 -16.49 16.44
N LEU A 495 -4.72 -16.10 16.19
CA LEU A 495 -4.28 -14.70 16.26
C LEU A 495 -5.01 -13.80 15.26
N SER A 496 -4.93 -12.48 15.41
CA SER A 496 -5.47 -11.53 14.44
C SER A 496 -4.72 -11.59 13.09
N CYS A 497 -5.27 -11.01 12.03
CA CYS A 497 -4.62 -11.00 10.72
C CYS A 497 -3.35 -10.14 10.75
N SER A 498 -3.38 -8.98 11.42
CA SER A 498 -2.20 -8.13 11.64
C SER A 498 -1.08 -8.88 12.38
N ASP A 499 -1.38 -9.63 13.44
CA ASP A 499 -0.40 -10.46 14.16
C ASP A 499 0.20 -11.58 13.31
N LYS A 500 -0.58 -12.14 12.39
CA LYS A 500 -0.09 -13.17 11.47
C LYS A 500 0.79 -12.57 10.39
N LEU A 501 0.41 -11.43 9.80
CA LEU A 501 1.23 -10.71 8.84
C LEU A 501 2.57 -10.31 9.46
N ALA A 502 2.54 -9.74 10.67
CA ALA A 502 3.74 -9.46 11.46
C ALA A 502 4.66 -10.68 11.60
N LYS A 503 4.09 -11.82 12.03
CA LYS A 503 4.85 -13.08 12.12
C LYS A 503 5.47 -13.50 10.79
N TRP A 504 4.76 -13.33 9.67
CA TRP A 504 5.27 -13.72 8.36
C TRP A 504 6.38 -12.80 7.87
N ASN A 505 6.35 -11.51 8.22
CA ASN A 505 7.41 -10.57 7.87
C ASN A 505 8.72 -10.88 8.61
N VAL A 506 8.61 -11.28 9.88
CA VAL A 506 9.77 -11.67 10.70
C VAL A 506 10.31 -13.04 10.28
N MET A 507 9.46 -14.07 10.26
CA MET A 507 9.87 -15.47 10.10
C MET A 507 9.94 -15.94 8.64
N GLY A 508 9.39 -15.17 7.71
CA GLY A 508 9.17 -15.56 6.33
C GLY A 508 7.79 -16.19 6.09
N VAL A 509 7.22 -15.87 4.94
CA VAL A 509 5.87 -16.28 4.52
C VAL A 509 5.78 -17.80 4.34
N GLN A 510 6.88 -18.44 3.92
CA GLN A 510 6.98 -19.89 3.70
C GLN A 510 6.78 -20.71 4.99
N GLY A 511 7.12 -20.13 6.15
CA GLY A 511 7.02 -20.79 7.46
C GLY A 511 8.03 -21.91 7.70
N ALA A 512 7.99 -22.45 8.92
CA ALA A 512 9.05 -23.31 9.47
C ALA A 512 9.29 -24.65 8.74
N LEU A 513 8.27 -25.24 8.12
CA LEU A 513 8.44 -26.50 7.39
C LEU A 513 9.23 -26.27 6.09
N LEU A 514 8.82 -25.27 5.31
CA LEU A 514 9.49 -24.96 4.04
C LEU A 514 10.87 -24.31 4.24
N SER A 515 11.13 -23.65 5.37
CA SER A 515 12.49 -23.15 5.67
C SER A 515 13.54 -24.25 5.79
N LEU A 516 13.15 -25.52 5.88
CA LEU A 516 14.07 -26.66 5.79
C LEU A 516 14.59 -26.91 4.37
N MET A 517 13.94 -26.33 3.35
CA MET A 517 14.20 -26.63 1.94
C MET A 517 14.52 -25.39 1.10
N ILE A 518 13.92 -24.24 1.44
CA ILE A 518 14.00 -23.00 0.65
C ILE A 518 14.38 -21.79 1.52
N PRO A 519 14.97 -20.74 0.92
CA PRO A 519 15.30 -19.51 1.63
C PRO A 519 14.07 -18.78 2.16
N THR A 520 14.31 -17.81 3.04
CA THR A 520 13.27 -16.93 3.58
C THR A 520 12.63 -16.09 2.49
N ILE A 521 11.30 -16.13 2.41
CA ILE A 521 10.50 -15.31 1.50
C ILE A 521 9.82 -14.22 2.31
N LYS A 522 10.01 -12.96 1.91
CA LYS A 522 9.35 -11.78 2.48
C LYS A 522 8.49 -11.10 1.43
N PHE A 523 7.54 -10.29 1.89
CA PHE A 523 6.82 -9.38 1.00
C PHE A 523 7.65 -8.12 0.80
N GLU A 524 7.74 -7.67 -0.44
CA GLU A 524 8.30 -6.39 -0.83
C GLU A 524 7.33 -5.25 -0.50
N SER A 525 6.05 -5.46 -0.80
CA SER A 525 4.98 -4.53 -0.45
C SER A 525 3.71 -5.20 0.06
N ILE A 526 2.94 -4.44 0.85
CA ILE A 526 1.60 -4.74 1.34
C ILE A 526 0.66 -3.64 0.86
N VAL A 527 -0.22 -4.00 -0.07
CA VAL A 527 -1.20 -3.11 -0.72
C VAL A 527 -2.57 -3.32 -0.09
N ILE A 528 -3.17 -2.25 0.43
CA ILE A 528 -4.53 -2.24 0.98
C ILE A 528 -5.49 -1.63 -0.03
N GLY A 529 -6.63 -2.28 -0.28
CA GLY A 529 -7.66 -1.81 -1.20
C GLY A 529 -8.31 -0.48 -0.78
N GLY A 530 -8.78 0.26 -1.77
CA GLY A 530 -9.41 1.56 -1.59
C GLY A 530 -10.77 1.51 -0.89
N GLY A 531 -11.13 2.65 -0.28
CA GLY A 531 -12.39 2.88 0.43
C GLY A 531 -12.65 1.91 1.57
N CYS A 532 -11.60 1.56 2.30
CA CYS A 532 -11.66 1.05 3.66
C CYS A 532 -10.80 1.94 4.58
N PRO A 533 -11.04 1.96 5.89
CA PRO A 533 -10.25 2.76 6.83
C PRO A 533 -8.78 2.38 6.77
N TYR A 534 -7.89 3.35 6.60
CA TYR A 534 -6.46 3.11 6.44
C TYR A 534 -5.66 4.19 7.17
N SER A 535 -4.60 3.76 7.84
CA SER A 535 -3.59 4.63 8.42
C SER A 535 -2.25 3.92 8.24
N LEU A 536 -1.32 4.58 7.55
CA LEU A 536 0.02 4.05 7.35
C LEU A 536 0.69 3.75 8.70
N GLU A 537 0.56 4.65 9.67
CA GLU A 537 1.10 4.47 11.01
C GLU A 537 0.53 3.21 11.69
N SER A 538 -0.79 3.03 11.67
CA SER A 538 -1.43 1.86 12.28
C SER A 538 -1.02 0.56 11.58
N MET A 539 -0.86 0.61 10.26
CA MET A 539 -0.36 -0.52 9.48
C MET A 539 1.09 -0.86 9.84
N GLN A 540 1.99 0.13 9.87
CA GLN A 540 3.41 -0.07 10.22
C GLN A 540 3.55 -0.57 11.65
N ARG A 541 2.82 0.01 12.60
CA ARG A 541 2.72 -0.42 14.00
C ARG A 541 2.32 -1.89 14.12
N GLY A 542 1.22 -2.27 13.48
CA GLY A 542 0.70 -3.63 13.56
C GLY A 542 1.57 -4.68 12.84
N ILE A 543 2.36 -4.27 11.85
CA ILE A 543 3.09 -5.19 10.98
C ILE A 543 4.57 -5.34 11.34
N PHE A 544 5.30 -4.26 11.63
CA PHE A 544 6.74 -4.37 11.87
C PHE A 544 7.30 -3.44 12.96
N GLN A 545 6.74 -2.25 13.19
CA GLN A 545 7.34 -1.28 14.14
C GLN A 545 7.31 -1.71 15.61
N ARG A 546 6.46 -2.68 15.96
CA ARG A 546 6.38 -3.21 17.33
C ARG A 546 7.43 -4.28 17.66
N PHE A 547 8.35 -4.59 16.73
CA PHE A 547 9.43 -5.55 16.95
C PHE A 547 10.78 -4.87 16.66
N GLU A 548 11.72 -4.94 17.60
CA GLU A 548 13.07 -4.40 17.42
C GLU A 548 14.07 -5.51 17.03
N PRO A 549 14.99 -5.25 16.07
CA PRO A 549 14.98 -4.14 15.11
C PRO A 549 13.82 -4.27 14.10
N ASN A 550 13.50 -3.22 13.35
CA ASN A 550 12.47 -3.16 12.28
C ASN A 550 12.78 -4.14 11.12
N ILE A 551 12.77 -5.45 11.38
CA ILE A 551 13.21 -6.50 10.47
C ILE A 551 12.16 -6.71 9.38
N GLY A 552 12.58 -6.53 8.12
CA GLY A 552 11.76 -6.85 6.95
C GLY A 552 10.53 -5.96 6.82
N ALA A 553 10.73 -4.63 6.90
CA ALA A 553 9.70 -3.62 6.70
C ALA A 553 9.28 -3.57 5.21
N PRO A 554 8.12 -4.12 4.82
CA PRO A 554 7.64 -3.98 3.45
C PRO A 554 7.17 -2.54 3.21
N GLU A 555 7.13 -2.13 1.95
CA GLU A 555 6.43 -0.92 1.56
C GLU A 555 4.93 -1.11 1.83
N ILE A 556 4.31 -0.21 2.61
CA ILE A 556 2.89 -0.28 2.95
C ILE A 556 2.18 0.87 2.23
N VAL A 557 1.16 0.52 1.46
CA VAL A 557 0.46 1.48 0.58
C VAL A 557 -1.03 1.19 0.54
N GLN A 558 -1.82 2.21 0.21
CA GLN A 558 -3.25 2.07 -0.09
C GLN A 558 -3.50 2.33 -1.57
N SER A 559 -4.19 1.40 -2.23
CA SER A 559 -4.69 1.57 -3.59
C SER A 559 -5.95 2.43 -3.61
N GLN A 560 -6.17 3.15 -4.71
CA GLN A 560 -7.42 3.89 -4.95
C GLN A 560 -8.56 2.96 -5.41
N ILE A 561 -8.24 1.75 -5.86
CA ILE A 561 -9.22 0.82 -6.39
C ILE A 561 -9.92 0.09 -5.25
N SER A 562 -11.25 0.27 -5.23
CA SER A 562 -12.13 -0.32 -4.24
C SER A 562 -12.64 -1.70 -4.68
N PHE A 563 -12.71 -2.66 -3.75
CA PHE A 563 -13.32 -3.96 -4.03
C PHE A 563 -14.85 -3.90 -4.01
N GLU A 564 -15.48 -4.35 -5.10
CA GLU A 564 -16.93 -4.26 -5.32
C GLU A 564 -17.78 -5.01 -4.28
N HIS A 565 -17.26 -6.10 -3.70
CA HIS A 565 -17.99 -6.93 -2.73
C HIS A 565 -17.59 -6.63 -1.27
N ARG A 566 -17.06 -5.44 -1.00
CA ARG A 566 -16.79 -4.98 0.37
C ARG A 566 -18.09 -4.71 1.13
N LYS A 567 -17.97 -4.61 2.46
CA LYS A 567 -19.10 -4.23 3.34
C LYS A 567 -19.53 -2.79 3.05
N ASN A 568 -20.83 -2.55 2.96
CA ASN A 568 -21.45 -1.23 2.82
C ASN A 568 -22.90 -1.29 3.34
N GLU A 569 -23.69 -0.22 3.14
CA GLU A 569 -25.09 -0.13 3.60
C GLU A 569 -26.00 -1.23 3.04
N SER A 570 -25.79 -1.66 1.79
CA SER A 570 -26.60 -2.71 1.16
C SER A 570 -26.07 -4.12 1.40
N ARG A 571 -24.76 -4.27 1.64
CA ARG A 571 -24.05 -5.54 1.87
C ARG A 571 -23.71 -5.71 3.35
N THR A 572 -24.68 -6.13 4.14
CA THR A 572 -24.57 -6.21 5.60
C THR A 572 -24.10 -7.59 6.12
N ARG A 573 -24.32 -8.66 5.36
CA ARG A 573 -24.05 -10.04 5.79
C ARG A 573 -22.72 -10.58 5.27
N PRO A 574 -21.87 -11.23 6.08
CA PRO A 574 -20.66 -11.84 5.55
C PRO A 574 -21.00 -13.06 4.69
N CYS A 575 -20.34 -13.19 3.54
CA CYS A 575 -20.49 -14.34 2.66
C CYS A 575 -20.02 -15.64 3.36
N PRO A 576 -20.84 -16.71 3.38
CA PRO A 576 -20.51 -17.94 4.09
C PRO A 576 -19.48 -18.81 3.36
N SER A 577 -19.27 -18.56 2.06
CA SER A 577 -18.29 -19.24 1.24
C SER A 577 -17.00 -18.45 1.09
N SER A 578 -15.91 -19.18 0.89
CA SER A 578 -14.58 -18.65 0.63
C SER A 578 -14.05 -19.25 -0.66
N ILE A 579 -13.63 -18.41 -1.60
CA ILE A 579 -12.94 -18.84 -2.81
C ILE A 579 -11.47 -19.03 -2.46
N VAL A 580 -10.89 -20.14 -2.92
CA VAL A 580 -9.45 -20.43 -2.79
C VAL A 580 -8.91 -20.69 -4.18
N TRP A 581 -8.19 -19.72 -4.74
CA TRP A 581 -7.51 -19.84 -6.03
C TRP A 581 -5.99 -19.80 -5.88
N CYS A 582 -5.30 -20.63 -6.66
CA CYS A 582 -3.86 -20.79 -6.65
C CYS A 582 -3.38 -21.11 -8.08
N LEU A 583 -2.28 -20.51 -8.52
CA LEU A 583 -1.68 -20.72 -9.84
C LEU A 583 -0.93 -22.06 -9.91
N VAL A 584 -1.67 -23.16 -9.92
CA VAL A 584 -1.13 -24.53 -10.05
C VAL A 584 -1.94 -25.32 -11.09
N PRO A 585 -1.33 -26.26 -11.82
CA PRO A 585 -2.01 -26.96 -12.90
C PRO A 585 -3.16 -27.84 -12.40
N GLU A 586 -2.96 -28.54 -11.29
CA GLU A 586 -3.99 -29.40 -10.72
C GLU A 586 -4.93 -28.60 -9.81
N LYS A 587 -6.24 -28.71 -10.01
CA LYS A 587 -7.28 -28.13 -9.12
C LYS A 587 -6.93 -26.68 -8.68
N PRO A 588 -6.82 -25.72 -9.61
CA PRO A 588 -6.42 -24.35 -9.30
C PRO A 588 -7.42 -23.59 -8.42
N ILE A 589 -8.66 -24.07 -8.32
CA ILE A 589 -9.74 -23.44 -7.56
C ILE A 589 -10.48 -24.44 -6.67
N GLU A 590 -10.72 -24.07 -5.42
CA GLU A 590 -11.62 -24.75 -4.49
C GLU A 590 -12.55 -23.73 -3.82
N ILE A 591 -13.78 -24.15 -3.52
CA ILE A 591 -14.73 -23.34 -2.74
C ILE A 591 -14.84 -23.97 -1.36
N ALA A 592 -14.59 -23.19 -0.32
CA ALA A 592 -14.76 -23.59 1.06
C ALA A 592 -16.10 -23.10 1.60
N VAL A 593 -16.84 -23.96 2.30
CA VAL A 593 -18.08 -23.64 3.02
C VAL A 593 -17.94 -24.25 4.41
N ASN A 594 -18.02 -23.42 5.45
CA ASN A 594 -17.80 -23.85 6.85
C ASN A 594 -16.48 -24.61 7.05
N GLY A 595 -15.43 -24.17 6.37
CA GLY A 595 -14.09 -24.75 6.44
C GLY A 595 -13.92 -26.12 5.77
N LEU A 596 -14.93 -26.62 5.06
CA LEU A 596 -14.87 -27.83 4.23
C LEU A 596 -15.04 -27.49 2.76
N ARG A 597 -14.64 -28.41 1.87
CA ARG A 597 -14.89 -28.23 0.43
C ARG A 597 -16.40 -28.25 0.13
N GLN A 598 -16.86 -27.32 -0.71
CA GLN A 598 -18.24 -27.25 -1.16
C GLN A 598 -18.68 -28.60 -1.76
N GLY A 599 -19.87 -29.06 -1.36
CA GLY A 599 -20.42 -30.35 -1.79
C GLY A 599 -20.00 -31.56 -0.94
N ALA A 600 -19.22 -31.36 0.14
CA ALA A 600 -18.94 -32.43 1.09
C ALA A 600 -20.21 -32.89 1.82
N THR A 601 -20.62 -34.15 1.60
CA THR A 601 -21.75 -34.79 2.30
C THR A 601 -21.26 -36.06 2.99
N LYS A 602 -21.82 -36.40 4.17
CA LYS A 602 -21.42 -37.57 4.98
C LYS A 602 -21.56 -38.93 4.28
N LYS A 603 -22.22 -39.02 3.12
CA LYS A 603 -22.67 -40.28 2.50
C LYS A 603 -21.71 -40.90 1.44
N LYS A 604 -20.53 -40.35 1.14
CA LYS A 604 -19.63 -40.90 0.09
C LYS A 604 -18.15 -40.92 0.52
N ASN A 605 -17.45 -42.06 0.40
CA ASN A 605 -16.04 -42.29 0.79
C ASN A 605 -14.98 -41.58 -0.10
N LYS A 606 -15.12 -40.29 -0.44
CA LYS A 606 -14.07 -39.51 -1.14
C LYS A 606 -13.45 -38.46 -0.21
N SER A 607 -12.15 -38.18 -0.33
CA SER A 607 -11.48 -37.15 0.48
C SER A 607 -12.13 -35.77 0.26
N PHE A 608 -12.75 -35.22 1.31
CA PHE A 608 -13.49 -33.95 1.31
C PHE A 608 -12.66 -32.75 1.77
N ASN A 609 -11.37 -32.97 2.04
CA ASN A 609 -10.50 -31.95 2.57
C ASN A 609 -10.15 -30.93 1.49
N LEU A 610 -10.08 -29.66 1.89
CA LEU A 610 -9.43 -28.64 1.08
C LEU A 610 -7.93 -28.92 1.04
N LEU A 611 -7.30 -28.73 -0.11
CA LEU A 611 -5.87 -28.95 -0.29
C LEU A 611 -5.03 -27.96 0.54
N ILE A 612 -5.63 -26.84 0.93
CA ILE A 612 -5.06 -25.85 1.83
C ILE A 612 -5.38 -26.09 3.32
N SER A 613 -5.99 -27.23 3.66
CA SER A 613 -6.16 -27.64 5.06
C SER A 613 -4.81 -28.00 5.69
N ARG A 614 -4.69 -27.89 7.02
CA ARG A 614 -3.41 -28.17 7.71
C ARG A 614 -2.93 -29.60 7.43
N LYS A 615 -3.84 -30.56 7.40
CA LYS A 615 -3.53 -31.97 7.14
C LYS A 615 -3.01 -32.18 5.72
N GLU A 616 -3.68 -31.63 4.72
CA GLU A 616 -3.27 -31.83 3.31
C GLU A 616 -1.97 -31.09 2.98
N ILE A 617 -1.77 -29.88 3.53
CA ILE A 617 -0.48 -29.16 3.43
C ILE A 617 0.64 -29.99 4.06
N PHE A 618 0.42 -30.57 5.24
CA PHE A 618 1.45 -31.37 5.92
C PHE A 618 1.76 -32.68 5.19
N LYS A 619 0.76 -33.37 4.65
CA LYS A 619 0.98 -34.53 3.78
C LYS A 619 1.82 -34.15 2.55
N THR A 620 1.50 -33.02 1.92
CA THR A 620 2.23 -32.51 0.76
C THR A 620 3.69 -32.23 1.13
N PHE A 621 3.93 -31.62 2.30
CA PHE A 621 5.27 -31.43 2.84
C PHE A 621 6.04 -32.75 2.97
N LEU A 622 5.47 -33.76 3.65
CA LEU A 622 6.13 -35.04 3.86
C LEU A 622 6.55 -35.70 2.54
N THR A 623 5.66 -35.70 1.55
CA THR A 623 5.93 -36.25 0.22
C THR A 623 7.07 -35.52 -0.49
N ILE A 624 7.05 -34.18 -0.48
CA ILE A 624 8.05 -33.37 -1.19
C ILE A 624 9.39 -33.39 -0.46
N TYR A 625 9.38 -33.38 0.87
CA TYR A 625 10.58 -33.44 1.68
C TYR A 625 11.30 -34.78 1.55
N ASP A 626 10.56 -35.90 1.51
CA ASP A 626 11.15 -37.22 1.22
C ASP A 626 11.83 -37.27 -0.15
N LYS A 627 11.18 -36.73 -1.19
CA LYS A 627 11.79 -36.60 -2.53
C LYS A 627 13.05 -35.74 -2.51
N PHE A 628 13.03 -34.61 -1.79
CA PHE A 628 14.17 -33.72 -1.65
C PHE A 628 15.37 -34.40 -1.00
N LEU A 629 15.16 -35.09 0.12
CA LEU A 629 16.21 -35.84 0.81
C LEU A 629 16.80 -36.93 -0.08
N LYS A 630 15.96 -37.68 -0.79
CA LYS A 630 16.42 -38.70 -1.75
C LYS A 630 17.29 -38.08 -2.84
N GLY A 631 16.85 -36.97 -3.45
CA GLY A 631 17.63 -36.25 -4.46
C GLY A 631 19.02 -35.80 -3.97
N GLN A 632 19.12 -35.31 -2.74
CA GLN A 632 20.39 -34.92 -2.12
C GLN A 632 21.30 -36.14 -1.84
N ILE A 633 20.75 -37.26 -1.38
CA ILE A 633 21.51 -38.50 -1.17
C ILE A 633 22.09 -39.02 -2.49
N TYR A 634 21.33 -38.94 -3.60
CA TYR A 634 21.83 -39.32 -4.92
C TYR A 634 22.95 -38.40 -5.41
N LYS A 635 22.84 -37.07 -5.22
CA LYS A 635 23.95 -36.13 -5.53
C LYS A 635 25.21 -36.44 -4.71
N THR A 636 25.08 -36.69 -3.41
CA THR A 636 26.23 -37.03 -2.54
C THR A 636 26.84 -38.39 -2.89
N ARG A 637 26.06 -39.36 -3.36
CA ARG A 637 26.56 -40.64 -3.87
C ARG A 637 27.29 -40.50 -5.21
N LEU A 638 26.78 -39.67 -6.13
CA LEU A 638 27.43 -39.38 -7.41
C LEU A 638 28.77 -38.66 -7.22
N LEU A 639 28.84 -37.69 -6.30
CA LEU A 639 30.09 -37.00 -5.94
C LEU A 639 31.10 -37.92 -5.21
N LYS A 640 30.65 -39.06 -4.65
CA LYS A 640 31.52 -40.07 -4.02
C LYS A 640 31.92 -41.22 -4.95
N LEU A 641 31.43 -41.25 -6.19
CA LEU A 641 31.72 -42.31 -7.17
C LEU A 641 32.99 -42.06 -8.00
N GLU A 642 33.79 -41.02 -7.71
CA GLU A 642 35.10 -40.75 -8.36
C GLU A 642 36.32 -41.33 -7.61
N TYR A 643 36.15 -42.21 -6.62
CA TYR A 643 37.27 -42.92 -6.00
C TYR A 643 36.97 -44.42 -5.84
N PRO A 644 37.95 -45.32 -6.09
CA PRO A 644 37.73 -46.75 -6.03
C PRO A 644 37.44 -47.20 -4.59
N MET A 645 36.45 -48.08 -4.46
CA MET A 645 36.01 -48.70 -3.22
C MET A 645 37.15 -49.46 -2.52
N PRO A 646 37.22 -49.43 -1.18
CA PRO A 646 37.69 -50.56 -0.40
C PRO A 646 36.50 -51.42 0.04
N THR A 647 36.65 -52.71 -0.21
CA THR A 647 35.85 -53.83 0.26
C THR A 647 35.84 -53.93 1.80
N HIS A 648 34.71 -54.41 2.33
CA HIS A 648 34.41 -54.80 3.72
C HIS A 648 34.16 -53.69 4.76
N VAL A 649 32.89 -53.52 5.16
CA VAL A 649 32.52 -53.37 6.59
C VAL A 649 31.14 -54.01 6.83
N SER A 650 31.10 -54.88 7.85
CA SER A 650 29.99 -55.70 8.32
C SER A 650 28.89 -54.92 9.04
N ASN A 651 27.68 -55.49 9.02
CA ASN A 651 26.52 -55.11 9.83
C ASN A 651 26.85 -55.11 11.33
N THR A 652 27.05 -53.94 11.91
CA THR A 652 26.77 -53.58 13.31
C THR A 652 27.24 -52.14 13.46
N TRP A 653 26.37 -51.24 13.91
CA TRP A 653 26.64 -49.96 14.59
C TRP A 653 25.33 -49.14 14.59
N PHE A 654 24.34 -49.70 15.27
CA PHE A 654 23.25 -48.93 15.88
C PHE A 654 23.38 -49.19 17.38
N CYS A 655 23.27 -48.14 18.20
CA CYS A 655 23.41 -48.11 19.66
C CYS A 655 24.82 -47.90 20.23
N SER A 656 25.23 -46.64 20.38
CA SER A 656 25.70 -46.07 21.66
C SER A 656 26.26 -44.66 21.42
N ALA A 657 25.74 -43.67 22.16
CA ALA A 657 26.44 -42.44 22.59
C ALA A 657 25.43 -41.41 23.13
N LEU A 658 24.90 -41.69 24.31
CA LEU A 658 24.57 -40.67 25.30
C LEU A 658 25.57 -40.90 26.45
N VAL A 659 26.06 -39.79 27.02
CA VAL A 659 26.93 -39.65 28.21
C VAL A 659 28.37 -39.18 27.93
N SER A 660 28.71 -38.10 28.65
CA SER A 660 30.01 -37.49 28.97
C SER A 660 30.59 -36.41 28.05
N SER A 661 30.33 -35.17 28.50
CA SER A 661 31.22 -34.02 28.72
C SER A 661 32.45 -33.76 27.83
N SER A 662 32.45 -32.50 27.37
CA SER A 662 33.55 -31.53 27.34
C SER A 662 34.68 -31.69 26.32
N SER A 663 34.79 -30.64 25.51
CA SER A 663 35.85 -30.25 24.57
C SER A 663 35.70 -30.76 23.13
N LEU A 664 36.03 -29.83 22.21
CA LEU A 664 36.24 -29.94 20.77
C LEU A 664 35.03 -29.68 19.83
N THR A 665 35.11 -28.48 19.27
CA THR A 665 34.88 -28.12 17.87
C THR A 665 34.96 -29.31 16.90
N PHE A 666 33.81 -29.84 16.47
CA PHE A 666 33.46 -30.25 15.11
C PHE A 666 32.03 -30.82 15.15
N SER A 667 31.25 -30.61 14.08
CA SER A 667 29.92 -31.19 13.79
C SER A 667 28.64 -30.43 14.18
N SER A 668 28.51 -29.20 13.68
CA SER A 668 27.23 -28.45 13.63
C SER A 668 26.12 -29.18 12.85
N LEU A 669 26.47 -30.09 11.93
CA LEU A 669 25.52 -30.77 11.04
C LEU A 669 24.76 -31.94 11.71
N LYS A 670 25.38 -32.65 12.66
CA LYS A 670 24.73 -33.76 13.39
C LYS A 670 23.74 -33.27 14.44
N ILE A 671 24.06 -32.17 15.14
CA ILE A 671 23.17 -31.53 16.12
C ILE A 671 21.93 -30.93 15.44
N LEU A 672 22.08 -30.32 14.27
CA LEU A 672 20.94 -29.83 13.47
C LEU A 672 20.03 -30.97 12.97
N THR A 673 20.59 -32.12 12.61
CA THR A 673 19.81 -33.29 12.18
C THR A 673 19.06 -33.93 13.35
N LEU A 674 19.69 -33.97 14.54
CA LEU A 674 19.07 -34.46 15.77
C LEU A 674 17.99 -33.49 16.30
N LEU A 675 18.22 -32.18 16.25
CA LEU A 675 17.23 -31.16 16.59
C LEU A 675 16.07 -31.13 15.60
N ALA A 676 16.33 -31.40 14.31
CA ALA A 676 15.28 -31.56 13.31
C ALA A 676 14.44 -32.83 13.56
N SER A 677 15.05 -33.95 13.98
CA SER A 677 14.29 -35.18 14.29
C SER A 677 13.49 -35.06 15.58
N VAL A 678 14.06 -34.46 16.63
CA VAL A 678 13.37 -34.19 17.91
C VAL A 678 12.28 -33.13 17.73
N GLY A 679 12.55 -32.08 16.94
CA GLY A 679 11.58 -31.07 16.57
C GLY A 679 10.43 -31.62 15.72
N LEU A 680 10.72 -32.54 14.78
CA LEU A 680 9.70 -33.24 14.00
C LEU A 680 8.89 -34.21 14.87
N GLN A 681 9.52 -34.90 15.82
CA GLN A 681 8.82 -35.75 16.80
C GLN A 681 7.92 -34.92 17.73
N LEU A 682 8.35 -33.75 18.19
CA LEU A 682 7.53 -32.82 18.97
C LEU A 682 6.37 -32.26 18.13
N LEU A 683 6.61 -31.94 16.86
CA LEU A 683 5.58 -31.49 15.92
C LEU A 683 4.55 -32.60 15.64
N LEU A 684 5.01 -33.84 15.48
CA LEU A 684 4.17 -35.04 15.31
C LEU A 684 3.38 -35.35 16.59
N LYS A 685 3.98 -35.23 17.78
CA LYS A 685 3.28 -35.33 19.07
C LYS A 685 2.16 -34.31 19.20
N HIS A 686 2.39 -33.07 18.78
CA HIS A 686 1.37 -32.01 18.85
C HIS A 686 0.28 -32.12 17.77
N LEU A 687 0.61 -32.72 16.61
CA LEU A 687 -0.35 -32.96 15.52
C LEU A 687 -1.20 -34.22 15.71
N PHE A 688 -0.72 -35.23 16.44
CA PHE A 688 -1.37 -36.55 16.52
C PHE A 688 -1.75 -37.04 17.91
N CYS A 689 -1.39 -36.36 19.02
CA CYS A 689 -1.67 -36.82 20.39
C CYS A 689 -1.44 -38.33 20.56
N LEU A 690 -0.25 -38.81 20.19
CA LEU A 690 0.21 -40.11 20.65
C LEU A 690 0.60 -39.92 22.13
N GLU A 691 -0.26 -40.35 23.03
CA GLU A 691 0.08 -40.55 24.45
C GLU A 691 1.00 -41.78 24.60
N PRO A 692 1.76 -41.91 25.72
CA PRO A 692 2.73 -42.99 25.92
C PRO A 692 2.16 -44.40 25.70
#